data_AF-A0AAV4Q9X7-F1
#
_entry.id   AF-A0AAV4Q9X7-F1
#
_cell.length_a   1.000
_cell.length_b   1.000
_cell.length_c   1.000
_cell.angle_alpha   90.00
_cell.angle_beta   90.00
_cell.angle_gamma   90.00
#
_symmetry.space_group_name_H-M   'P 1'
#
loop_
_entity.id
_entity.type
_entity.pdbx_description
1 polymer ?
#
loop_
_entity_poly.entity_id
_entity_poly.type
_entity_poly.pdbx_seq_one_letter_code
_entity_poly.pdbx_strand_id
1 'polypeptide(L)'
;MEKELLIESNNIKDNSAVFGIEFNLQSHANQFGLVPAYFRKNIVLNNRDIGAGQKFGYQPTSYAIGIRGVQLVNVTRNIFENPNLQFELLTGVLTGSVDNKINVGNNWWGTTEVNEIQKRIFDFDDWNGYAIADFNPYLGSSNIDSEVIRFNNRDQLVFIDGQIGGRLYNNLKLSRRAEPYVVSSDLTVMHGATLFIDPGVVLEFYPSVGILVLGDLVAQGTKEDPVTMRPAKIFDERRFRRQAKSILSRFCVDGKCGKRNEGFLETYNVTTEQWVPICDARFTERNAQVVCKELGYSTLNVYTTFGPRLEMGPTQTSHIRSWPHSLECVGTEALLLDCEYRLNGYVDNYKCPYDGNFVYVYCGPEALPSNEDHWGGIRFSIRNFETVDSPLNRPTLSYISTESSRLENVNIVGAGVLHNEKSAAVQLVQREVQMDHVTITNSASHGVEVVGVTGSLAFNEMIIKNNMGVGVNFLSLTGESAGDTDVKKLGYDPLQKIDMSYGIFGMVDMCDTNKQMEIENRILLYYKYDNQPVDCVKIFSSRHYGKQIGFRLLQFNLFDGSRYAAQPDTIKIYDGDVFNLTSPELSTIGWHLGTDNITKFYVSSYDTLSVILHTVGGSGEYGFIAEVVTLPISHPTVRDSQHNISYSEISYNGKEGISYRSAGEITPAITVRYTRE
;
A
#
# COMPACT_ATOMS: atom_id res chain seq x y z
N MET A 1 -7.79 -13.73 -11.06
CA MET A 1 -9.25 -13.50 -11.09
C MET A 1 -9.97 -14.35 -10.05
N GLU A 2 -10.94 -13.77 -9.33
CA GLU A 2 -11.85 -14.45 -8.40
C GLU A 2 -12.49 -15.70 -8.99
N LYS A 3 -12.80 -16.67 -8.13
CA LYS A 3 -13.41 -17.95 -8.54
C LYS A 3 -14.41 -18.43 -7.52
N GLU A 4 -15.50 -19.05 -7.98
CA GLU A 4 -16.38 -19.80 -7.09
C GLU A 4 -15.58 -20.97 -6.49
N LEU A 5 -15.52 -21.05 -5.16
CA LEU A 5 -14.64 -21.97 -4.47
C LEU A 5 -15.35 -22.67 -3.31
N LEU A 6 -15.21 -23.99 -3.25
CA LEU A 6 -15.67 -24.81 -2.13
C LEU A 6 -14.61 -25.87 -1.82
N ILE A 7 -13.97 -25.74 -0.65
CA ILE A 7 -13.06 -26.74 -0.09
C ILE A 7 -13.65 -27.20 1.24
N GLU A 8 -14.22 -28.39 1.25
CA GLU A 8 -14.93 -28.93 2.42
C GLU A 8 -14.54 -30.37 2.76
N SER A 9 -14.45 -30.68 4.05
CA SER A 9 -14.23 -32.04 4.59
C SER A 9 -12.92 -32.71 4.14
N ASN A 10 -11.86 -31.92 3.96
CA ASN A 10 -10.53 -32.43 3.60
C ASN A 10 -9.65 -32.67 4.82
N ASN A 11 -8.65 -33.52 4.63
CA ASN A 11 -7.65 -33.85 5.63
C ASN A 11 -6.24 -33.52 5.07
N ILE A 12 -5.61 -32.46 5.57
CA ILE A 12 -4.34 -31.91 5.10
C ILE A 12 -3.32 -32.04 6.22
N LYS A 13 -2.59 -33.17 6.23
CA LYS A 13 -1.68 -33.51 7.32
C LYS A 13 -0.29 -33.88 6.84
N ASP A 14 0.68 -33.64 7.70
CA ASP A 14 2.06 -34.13 7.59
C ASP A 14 2.79 -33.68 6.30
N ASN A 15 2.41 -32.53 5.74
CA ASN A 15 3.07 -31.97 4.55
C ASN A 15 4.31 -31.15 4.93
N SER A 16 5.31 -31.16 4.04
CA SER A 16 6.49 -30.29 4.13
C SER A 16 6.39 -29.19 3.06
N ALA A 17 6.03 -27.97 3.46
CA ALA A 17 5.91 -26.85 2.53
C ALA A 17 6.11 -25.52 3.26
N VAL A 18 6.38 -24.45 2.50
CA VAL A 18 6.40 -23.08 3.05
C VAL A 18 5.00 -22.70 3.54
N PHE A 19 3.97 -23.07 2.80
CA PHE A 19 2.57 -22.88 3.17
C PHE A 19 1.75 -24.12 2.84
N GLY A 20 0.70 -24.38 3.63
CA GLY A 20 -0.21 -25.50 3.38
C GLY A 20 -1.13 -25.24 2.19
N ILE A 21 -1.87 -24.14 2.23
CA ILE A 21 -2.74 -23.65 1.16
C ILE A 21 -2.57 -22.14 1.02
N GLU A 22 -2.43 -21.63 -0.20
CA GLU A 22 -2.43 -20.20 -0.49
C GLU A 22 -3.50 -19.88 -1.55
N PHE A 23 -4.39 -18.94 -1.22
CA PHE A 23 -5.27 -18.28 -2.19
C PHE A 23 -4.62 -16.95 -2.57
N ASN A 24 -4.26 -16.80 -3.84
CA ASN A 24 -3.67 -15.57 -4.35
C ASN A 24 -4.38 -15.16 -5.65
N LEU A 25 -5.34 -14.24 -5.54
CA LEU A 25 -6.25 -13.88 -6.64
C LEU A 25 -6.23 -12.37 -6.85
N GLN A 26 -5.59 -11.88 -7.91
CA GLN A 26 -5.30 -10.45 -8.10
C GLN A 26 -6.33 -9.66 -8.94
N SER A 27 -7.50 -10.22 -9.26
CA SER A 27 -8.46 -9.57 -10.17
C SER A 27 -9.90 -9.91 -9.83
N HIS A 28 -10.83 -8.96 -9.99
CA HIS A 28 -12.26 -9.20 -9.84
C HIS A 28 -12.82 -9.99 -11.03
N ALA A 29 -13.84 -10.79 -10.76
CA ALA A 29 -14.68 -11.33 -11.83
C ALA A 29 -15.50 -10.20 -12.46
N ASN A 30 -15.45 -10.11 -13.79
CA ASN A 30 -16.12 -9.07 -14.58
C ASN A 30 -17.58 -9.41 -14.94
N GLN A 31 -18.09 -10.58 -14.56
CA GLN A 31 -19.45 -11.04 -14.87
C GLN A 31 -20.34 -11.22 -13.64
N PHE A 32 -19.78 -11.17 -12.43
CA PHE A 32 -20.51 -11.49 -11.20
C PHE A 32 -20.20 -10.47 -10.11
N GLY A 33 -21.25 -10.02 -9.41
CA GLY A 33 -21.14 -9.19 -8.21
C GLY A 33 -20.40 -9.92 -7.10
N LEU A 34 -21.09 -10.81 -6.39
CA LEU A 34 -20.49 -11.59 -5.31
C LEU A 34 -20.04 -12.97 -5.82
N VAL A 35 -18.76 -13.31 -5.63
CA VAL A 35 -18.21 -14.63 -5.99
C VAL A 35 -17.94 -15.43 -4.71
N PRO A 36 -18.77 -16.43 -4.37
CA PRO A 36 -18.65 -17.15 -3.11
C PRO A 36 -17.38 -18.02 -3.03
N ALA A 37 -16.66 -17.94 -1.91
CA ALA A 37 -15.55 -18.83 -1.57
C ALA A 37 -15.66 -19.36 -0.14
N TYR A 38 -15.60 -20.68 0.01
CA TYR A 38 -15.75 -21.37 1.29
C TYR A 38 -14.62 -22.37 1.54
N PHE A 39 -14.00 -22.27 2.71
CA PHE A 39 -13.07 -23.26 3.26
C PHE A 39 -13.59 -23.73 4.62
N ARG A 40 -14.26 -24.89 4.66
CA ARG A 40 -14.98 -25.32 5.86
C ARG A 40 -14.84 -26.80 6.21
N LYS A 41 -14.93 -27.15 7.49
CA LYS A 41 -14.86 -28.56 7.95
C LYS A 41 -13.58 -29.30 7.55
N ASN A 42 -12.48 -28.59 7.32
CA ASN A 42 -11.20 -29.19 6.99
C ASN A 42 -10.37 -29.42 8.26
N ILE A 43 -9.51 -30.42 8.22
CA ILE A 43 -8.59 -30.78 9.29
C ILE A 43 -7.16 -30.54 8.78
N VAL A 44 -6.44 -29.60 9.38
CA VAL A 44 -5.11 -29.16 8.95
C VAL A 44 -4.12 -29.31 10.12
N LEU A 45 -3.38 -30.42 10.18
CA LEU A 45 -2.49 -30.73 11.31
C LEU A 45 -1.06 -31.09 10.89
N ASN A 46 -0.10 -30.84 11.77
CA ASN A 46 1.29 -31.32 11.68
C ASN A 46 2.02 -30.97 10.37
N ASN A 47 1.59 -29.93 9.67
CA ASN A 47 2.35 -29.41 8.54
C ASN A 47 3.62 -28.71 9.05
N ARG A 48 4.70 -28.79 8.28
CA ARG A 48 6.03 -28.30 8.69
C ARG A 48 6.67 -27.42 7.63
N ASP A 49 7.34 -26.37 8.08
CA ASP A 49 8.16 -25.51 7.24
C ASP A 49 9.41 -26.25 6.72
N ILE A 50 9.68 -26.13 5.43
CA ILE A 50 10.91 -26.62 4.79
C ILE A 50 12.13 -25.72 5.06
N GLY A 51 11.93 -24.59 5.73
CA GLY A 51 12.99 -23.63 6.07
C GLY A 51 13.51 -22.86 4.85
N ALA A 52 12.73 -22.83 3.76
CA ALA A 52 13.05 -22.08 2.54
C ALA A 52 12.76 -20.58 2.65
N GLY A 53 12.02 -20.16 3.70
CA GLY A 53 11.77 -18.75 4.00
C GLY A 53 13.01 -18.05 4.56
N GLN A 54 13.22 -16.79 4.16
CA GLN A 54 14.17 -15.93 4.86
C GLN A 54 13.66 -15.71 6.29
N LYS A 55 14.39 -16.24 7.28
CA LYS A 55 14.06 -16.14 8.71
C LYS A 55 14.31 -14.72 9.25
N PHE A 56 13.64 -13.72 8.71
CA PHE A 56 13.61 -12.37 9.25
C PHE A 56 12.27 -12.16 9.95
N GLY A 57 12.32 -11.74 11.22
CA GLY A 57 11.22 -11.83 12.19
C GLY A 57 10.00 -10.91 11.96
N TYR A 58 9.78 -10.41 10.74
CA TYR A 58 8.75 -9.38 10.46
C TYR A 58 7.86 -9.71 9.26
N GLN A 59 8.23 -10.70 8.45
CA GLN A 59 7.37 -11.25 7.40
C GLN A 59 6.95 -12.68 7.78
N PRO A 60 5.70 -13.08 7.48
CA PRO A 60 5.27 -14.46 7.67
C PRO A 60 6.05 -15.38 6.73
N THR A 61 6.90 -16.22 7.31
CA THR A 61 7.75 -17.17 6.57
C THR A 61 7.04 -18.47 6.26
N SER A 62 6.12 -18.89 7.12
CA SER A 62 5.34 -20.12 6.95
C SER A 62 3.98 -20.03 7.60
N TYR A 63 2.96 -20.59 6.95
CA TYR A 63 1.59 -20.55 7.44
C TYR A 63 0.73 -21.71 6.91
N ALA A 64 -0.30 -22.13 7.66
CA ALA A 64 -1.14 -23.26 7.23
C ALA A 64 -2.08 -22.87 6.09
N ILE A 65 -2.72 -21.70 6.20
CA ILE A 65 -3.60 -21.12 5.17
C ILE A 65 -3.27 -19.63 4.97
N GLY A 66 -3.12 -19.21 3.72
CA GLY A 66 -2.93 -17.81 3.34
C GLY A 66 -4.03 -17.34 2.40
N ILE A 67 -4.58 -16.15 2.64
CA ILE A 67 -5.56 -15.49 1.78
C ILE A 67 -4.97 -14.17 1.32
N ARG A 68 -4.81 -14.00 0.01
CA ARG A 68 -4.20 -12.83 -0.63
C ARG A 68 -4.98 -12.39 -1.86
N GLY A 69 -4.82 -11.12 -2.19
CA GLY A 69 -5.46 -10.50 -3.35
C GLY A 69 -6.86 -10.00 -3.03
N VAL A 70 -7.79 -10.17 -3.96
CA VAL A 70 -9.05 -9.41 -4.00
C VAL A 70 -10.29 -10.21 -3.59
N GLN A 71 -10.16 -11.52 -3.31
CA GLN A 71 -11.30 -12.37 -2.93
C GLN A 71 -11.34 -12.65 -1.43
N LEU A 72 -12.51 -12.44 -0.81
CA LEU A 72 -12.76 -12.85 0.56
C LEU A 72 -13.11 -14.35 0.61
N VAL A 73 -12.37 -15.13 1.40
CA VAL A 73 -12.62 -16.56 1.62
C VAL A 73 -13.21 -16.76 3.02
N ASN A 74 -14.37 -17.40 3.10
CA ASN A 74 -15.01 -17.72 4.37
C ASN A 74 -14.40 -19.01 4.96
N VAL A 75 -13.64 -18.88 6.05
CA VAL A 75 -12.91 -19.97 6.70
C VAL A 75 -13.64 -20.37 7.99
N THR A 76 -14.48 -21.40 7.98
CA THR A 76 -15.30 -21.73 9.16
C THR A 76 -15.32 -23.21 9.49
N ARG A 77 -15.37 -23.56 10.79
CA ARG A 77 -15.46 -24.96 11.25
C ARG A 77 -14.27 -25.84 10.86
N ASN A 78 -13.06 -25.31 10.86
CA ASN A 78 -11.84 -26.05 10.59
C ASN A 78 -11.08 -26.35 11.90
N ILE A 79 -10.20 -27.35 11.85
CA ILE A 79 -9.26 -27.68 12.93
C ILE A 79 -7.85 -27.36 12.47
N PHE A 80 -7.19 -26.43 13.14
CA PHE A 80 -5.81 -26.02 12.90
C PHE A 80 -4.91 -26.41 14.08
N GLU A 81 -3.85 -27.17 13.80
CA GLU A 81 -2.84 -27.52 14.80
C GLU A 81 -1.49 -27.85 14.12
N ASN A 82 -0.71 -26.82 13.82
CA ASN A 82 0.55 -26.92 13.08
C ASN A 82 1.69 -26.25 13.88
N PRO A 83 2.21 -26.90 14.94
CA PRO A 83 3.21 -26.30 15.81
C PRO A 83 4.57 -26.01 15.15
N ASN A 84 4.81 -26.55 13.96
CA ASN A 84 6.04 -26.35 13.18
C ASN A 84 5.91 -25.25 12.11
N LEU A 85 4.76 -24.57 12.04
CA LEU A 85 4.56 -23.38 11.19
C LEU A 85 4.57 -22.14 12.08
N GLN A 86 4.93 -20.99 11.48
CA GLN A 86 4.95 -19.73 12.21
C GLN A 86 3.52 -19.24 12.53
N PHE A 87 2.60 -19.34 11.57
CA PHE A 87 1.20 -18.96 11.73
C PHE A 87 0.27 -20.07 11.26
N GLU A 88 -0.97 -20.10 11.78
CA GLU A 88 -2.02 -20.94 11.23
C GLU A 88 -2.70 -20.25 10.05
N LEU A 89 -2.99 -18.95 10.19
CA LEU A 89 -3.68 -18.15 9.17
C LEU A 89 -2.89 -16.89 8.84
N LEU A 90 -2.81 -16.56 7.56
CA LEU A 90 -2.37 -15.28 7.03
C LEU A 90 -3.53 -14.61 6.27
N THR A 91 -4.00 -13.45 6.72
CA THR A 91 -5.01 -12.64 6.00
C THR A 91 -4.38 -11.50 5.20
N GLY A 92 -3.54 -11.84 4.23
CA GLY A 92 -2.85 -10.90 3.33
C GLY A 92 -3.73 -10.21 2.28
N VAL A 93 -5.00 -9.94 2.60
CA VAL A 93 -5.93 -9.15 1.79
C VAL A 93 -5.75 -7.69 2.15
N LEU A 94 -5.37 -6.85 1.19
CA LEU A 94 -5.16 -5.43 1.43
C LEU A 94 -6.49 -4.72 1.73
N THR A 95 -6.47 -3.77 2.66
CA THR A 95 -7.63 -2.93 2.94
C THR A 95 -7.26 -1.49 3.29
N GLY A 96 -8.12 -0.57 2.88
CA GLY A 96 -8.09 0.83 3.30
C GLY A 96 -9.13 1.18 4.38
N SER A 97 -9.83 0.19 4.97
CA SER A 97 -10.89 0.41 5.97
C SER A 97 -10.93 -0.69 7.02
N VAL A 98 -11.25 -0.34 8.27
CA VAL A 98 -11.43 -1.30 9.37
C VAL A 98 -12.73 -2.11 9.27
N ASP A 99 -13.63 -1.73 8.37
CA ASP A 99 -14.90 -2.41 8.17
C ASP A 99 -14.76 -3.65 7.25
N ASN A 100 -13.64 -3.78 6.53
CA ASN A 100 -13.34 -4.97 5.74
C ASN A 100 -12.80 -6.09 6.64
N LYS A 101 -13.57 -7.18 6.76
CA LYS A 101 -13.25 -8.30 7.66
C LYS A 101 -13.38 -9.62 6.92
N ILE A 102 -12.47 -10.54 7.24
CA ILE A 102 -12.55 -11.93 6.80
C ILE A 102 -13.19 -12.75 7.91
N ASN A 103 -14.25 -13.47 7.57
CA ASN A 103 -14.89 -14.39 8.50
C ASN A 103 -14.02 -15.64 8.66
N VAL A 104 -13.36 -15.74 9.82
CA VAL A 104 -12.59 -16.91 10.24
C VAL A 104 -13.12 -17.50 11.55
N GLY A 105 -14.43 -17.33 11.79
CA GLY A 105 -15.11 -17.81 12.97
C GLY A 105 -15.29 -19.33 12.99
N ASN A 106 -15.68 -19.84 14.14
CA ASN A 106 -15.96 -21.24 14.44
C ASN A 106 -14.79 -22.18 14.10
N ASN A 107 -13.53 -21.76 14.19
CA ASN A 107 -12.37 -22.64 13.99
C ASN A 107 -11.75 -23.05 15.33
N TRP A 108 -11.07 -24.21 15.36
CA TRP A 108 -10.19 -24.60 16.46
C TRP A 108 -8.77 -24.19 16.11
N TRP A 109 -8.13 -23.45 17.01
CA TRP A 109 -6.80 -22.87 16.83
C TRP A 109 -5.75 -23.52 17.72
N GLY A 110 -5.97 -24.76 18.17
CA GLY A 110 -5.06 -25.49 19.06
C GLY A 110 -5.07 -25.06 20.53
N THR A 111 -5.79 -23.99 20.89
CA THR A 111 -5.89 -23.46 22.27
C THR A 111 -7.23 -22.75 22.48
N THR A 112 -7.63 -22.62 23.74
CA THR A 112 -8.81 -21.83 24.15
C THR A 112 -8.45 -20.42 24.62
N GLU A 113 -7.17 -20.09 24.76
CA GLU A 113 -6.69 -18.79 25.23
C GLU A 113 -6.64 -17.77 24.08
N VAL A 114 -7.42 -16.69 24.18
CA VAL A 114 -7.57 -15.68 23.10
C VAL A 114 -6.24 -15.07 22.66
N ASN A 115 -5.34 -14.78 23.60
CA ASN A 115 -4.04 -14.16 23.29
C ASN A 115 -3.14 -15.10 22.48
N GLU A 116 -3.16 -16.40 22.79
CA GLU A 116 -2.40 -17.41 22.05
C GLU A 116 -3.02 -17.68 20.67
N ILE A 117 -4.34 -17.55 20.53
CA ILE A 117 -5.00 -17.57 19.21
C ILE A 117 -4.53 -16.40 18.36
N GLN A 118 -4.51 -15.18 18.93
CA GLN A 118 -4.09 -13.98 18.22
C GLN A 118 -2.64 -14.09 17.72
N LYS A 119 -1.72 -14.60 18.55
CA LYS A 119 -0.32 -14.86 18.13
C LYS A 119 -0.19 -15.87 16.97
N ARG A 120 -1.19 -16.71 16.72
CA ARG A 120 -1.20 -17.73 15.65
C ARG A 120 -1.83 -17.22 14.36
N ILE A 121 -2.41 -16.03 14.33
CA ILE A 121 -3.06 -15.43 13.16
C ILE A 121 -2.27 -14.18 12.79
N PHE A 122 -1.87 -14.07 11.52
CA PHE A 122 -1.24 -12.86 11.00
C PHE A 122 -2.29 -12.02 10.26
N ASP A 123 -2.71 -10.90 10.83
CA ASP A 123 -3.78 -10.05 10.31
C ASP A 123 -3.54 -8.54 10.44
N PHE A 124 -4.62 -7.75 10.50
CA PHE A 124 -4.59 -6.30 10.71
C PHE A 124 -3.85 -5.87 11.99
N ASP A 125 -3.85 -6.69 13.05
CA ASP A 125 -3.16 -6.37 14.31
C ASP A 125 -1.63 -6.53 14.19
N ASP A 126 -1.16 -7.29 13.19
CA ASP A 126 0.24 -7.40 12.82
C ASP A 126 0.62 -6.31 11.83
N TRP A 127 -0.10 -6.26 10.70
CA TRP A 127 0.04 -5.28 9.63
C TRP A 127 -1.29 -4.58 9.36
N ASN A 128 -1.40 -3.31 9.75
CA ASN A 128 -2.60 -2.47 9.65
C ASN A 128 -2.97 -2.06 8.20
N GLY A 129 -2.43 -2.76 7.19
CA GLY A 129 -2.83 -2.72 5.79
C GLY A 129 -3.59 -3.98 5.35
N TYR A 130 -3.66 -5.01 6.20
CA TYR A 130 -4.36 -6.28 5.95
C TYR A 130 -5.77 -6.32 6.54
N ALA A 131 -6.64 -7.21 6.05
CA ALA A 131 -7.99 -7.34 6.57
C ALA A 131 -8.01 -7.98 7.97
N ILE A 132 -8.94 -7.54 8.81
CA ILE A 132 -9.13 -8.10 10.16
C ILE A 132 -9.64 -9.53 10.05
N ALA A 133 -9.00 -10.46 10.77
CA ALA A 133 -9.43 -11.85 10.87
C ALA A 133 -10.46 -11.98 12.00
N ASP A 134 -11.76 -12.02 11.68
CA ASP A 134 -12.81 -12.16 12.67
C ASP A 134 -12.97 -13.63 13.09
N PHE A 135 -12.21 -14.03 14.13
CA PHE A 135 -12.25 -15.38 14.70
C PHE A 135 -13.26 -15.55 15.83
N ASN A 136 -14.11 -14.55 16.09
CA ASN A 136 -15.12 -14.60 17.15
C ASN A 136 -16.49 -15.04 16.58
N PRO A 137 -17.11 -16.13 17.07
CA PRO A 137 -16.62 -17.07 18.10
C PRO A 137 -15.66 -18.12 17.54
N TYR A 138 -14.96 -18.88 18.40
CA TYR A 138 -14.06 -19.98 18.02
C TYR A 138 -14.45 -21.31 18.70
N LEU A 139 -13.97 -22.47 18.25
CA LEU A 139 -14.31 -23.77 18.83
C LEU A 139 -13.64 -23.98 20.19
N GLY A 140 -14.34 -24.62 21.13
CA GLY A 140 -13.83 -24.90 22.48
C GLY A 140 -12.98 -26.17 22.61
N SER A 141 -12.97 -27.03 21.60
CA SER A 141 -12.11 -28.22 21.54
C SER A 141 -11.74 -28.59 20.12
N SER A 142 -10.75 -29.47 19.95
CA SER A 142 -10.28 -30.04 18.67
C SER A 142 -11.31 -31.02 18.06
N ASN A 143 -12.54 -30.55 17.87
CA ASN A 143 -13.63 -31.27 17.23
C ASN A 143 -14.48 -30.28 16.43
N ILE A 144 -14.77 -30.61 15.17
CA ILE A 144 -15.56 -29.78 14.23
C ILE A 144 -16.97 -29.49 14.77
N ASP A 145 -17.52 -30.40 15.56
CA ASP A 145 -18.86 -30.29 16.16
C ASP A 145 -18.85 -29.75 17.60
N SER A 146 -17.70 -29.23 18.05
CA SER A 146 -17.57 -28.64 19.38
C SER A 146 -18.41 -27.38 19.57
N GLU A 147 -18.71 -27.07 20.83
CA GLU A 147 -19.32 -25.79 21.20
C GLU A 147 -18.39 -24.62 20.90
N VAL A 148 -18.99 -23.45 20.68
CA VAL A 148 -18.28 -22.23 20.33
C VAL A 148 -18.14 -21.31 21.53
N ILE A 149 -16.95 -20.75 21.72
CA ILE A 149 -16.62 -19.78 22.77
C ILE A 149 -16.66 -18.37 22.17
N ARG A 150 -17.33 -17.46 22.86
CA ARG A 150 -17.38 -16.03 22.54
C ARG A 150 -16.50 -15.26 23.50
N PHE A 151 -15.85 -14.22 22.99
CA PHE A 151 -15.12 -13.26 23.79
C PHE A 151 -15.49 -11.84 23.38
N ASN A 152 -15.06 -10.84 24.14
CA ASN A 152 -15.26 -9.45 23.78
C ASN A 152 -14.02 -8.95 23.04
N ASN A 153 -14.20 -8.53 21.78
CA ASN A 153 -13.09 -8.07 20.93
C ASN A 153 -12.39 -6.82 21.50
N ARG A 154 -13.03 -6.04 22.38
CA ARG A 154 -12.42 -4.87 23.03
C ARG A 154 -11.47 -5.21 24.17
N ASP A 155 -11.45 -6.46 24.63
CA ASP A 155 -10.59 -6.91 25.72
C ASP A 155 -9.20 -7.38 25.22
N GLN A 156 -8.94 -7.28 23.91
CA GLN A 156 -7.62 -7.55 23.33
C GLN A 156 -6.58 -6.60 23.93
N LEU A 157 -5.44 -7.17 24.34
CA LEU A 157 -4.39 -6.44 25.04
C LEU A 157 -3.50 -5.70 24.03
N VAL A 158 -3.26 -4.42 24.31
CA VAL A 158 -2.30 -3.58 23.58
C VAL A 158 -0.86 -3.86 24.03
N PHE A 159 -0.70 -4.43 25.23
CA PHE A 159 0.58 -4.87 25.76
C PHE A 159 0.63 -6.40 25.77
N ILE A 160 1.48 -6.97 24.92
CA ILE A 160 1.76 -8.41 24.89
C ILE A 160 3.23 -8.58 25.26
N ASP A 161 3.50 -9.28 26.36
CA ASP A 161 4.87 -9.54 26.84
C ASP A 161 5.74 -8.27 27.04
N GLY A 162 5.10 -7.14 27.39
CA GLY A 162 5.76 -5.85 27.60
C GLY A 162 6.05 -5.04 26.32
N GLN A 163 5.67 -5.57 25.15
CA GLN A 163 5.74 -4.90 23.85
C GLN A 163 4.37 -4.32 23.47
N ILE A 164 4.39 -3.26 22.66
CA ILE A 164 3.18 -2.55 22.21
C ILE A 164 2.82 -3.00 20.79
N GLY A 165 1.55 -3.28 20.55
CA GLY A 165 1.02 -3.63 19.22
C GLY A 165 -0.50 -3.81 19.20
N GLY A 166 -1.06 -3.95 18.01
CA GLY A 166 -2.50 -4.19 17.79
C GLY A 166 -3.38 -2.95 17.91
N ARG A 167 -4.68 -3.17 18.17
CA ARG A 167 -5.71 -2.11 18.23
C ARG A 167 -5.91 -1.54 19.64
N LEU A 168 -5.73 -0.23 19.75
CA LEU A 168 -6.01 0.55 20.96
C LEU A 168 -7.44 1.12 20.93
N TYR A 169 -8.32 0.59 21.78
CA TYR A 169 -9.72 1.05 21.91
C TYR A 169 -9.96 2.06 23.03
N ASN A 170 -9.06 2.17 24.00
CA ASN A 170 -9.17 3.06 25.15
C ASN A 170 -8.01 4.05 25.18
N ASN A 171 -8.14 5.14 25.91
CA ASN A 171 -7.05 6.10 26.04
C ASN A 171 -5.83 5.45 26.72
N LEU A 172 -4.65 5.66 26.13
CA LEU A 172 -3.39 5.16 26.67
C LEU A 172 -2.43 6.32 26.83
N LYS A 173 -1.74 6.36 27.97
CA LYS A 173 -0.72 7.36 28.26
C LYS A 173 0.63 6.67 28.47
N LEU A 174 1.60 7.01 27.64
CA LEU A 174 2.98 6.56 27.73
C LEU A 174 3.79 7.61 28.48
N SER A 175 4.33 7.23 29.63
CA SER A 175 5.19 8.08 30.45
C SER A 175 6.66 7.66 30.32
N ARG A 176 7.57 8.61 30.56
CA ARG A 176 9.02 8.39 30.50
C ARG A 176 9.43 7.23 31.41
N ARG A 177 10.25 6.33 30.89
CA ARG A 177 10.82 5.18 31.62
C ARG A 177 12.29 4.99 31.23
N ALA A 178 13.01 4.16 31.98
CA ALA A 178 14.44 3.93 31.78
C ALA A 178 14.75 3.16 30.47
N GLU A 179 13.91 2.19 30.12
CA GLU A 179 14.04 1.39 28.91
C GLU A 179 13.08 1.89 27.82
N PRO A 180 13.48 1.98 26.55
CA PRO A 180 12.56 2.38 25.47
C PRO A 180 11.33 1.48 25.36
N TYR A 181 10.18 2.04 24.96
CA TYR A 181 9.01 1.26 24.56
C TYR A 181 9.29 0.58 23.22
N VAL A 182 9.09 -0.73 23.15
CA VAL A 182 9.29 -1.50 21.91
C VAL A 182 7.94 -1.75 21.27
N VAL A 183 7.81 -1.34 20.01
CA VAL A 183 6.64 -1.57 19.16
C VAL A 183 6.99 -2.70 18.20
N SER A 184 6.43 -3.87 18.46
CA SER A 184 6.79 -5.13 17.77
C SER A 184 5.87 -5.47 16.61
N SER A 185 4.64 -4.96 16.64
CA SER A 185 3.66 -5.06 15.57
C SER A 185 2.93 -3.72 15.43
N ASP A 186 2.15 -3.57 14.36
CA ASP A 186 1.51 -2.30 14.08
C ASP A 186 0.57 -1.84 15.19
N LEU A 187 0.71 -0.57 15.56
CA LEU A 187 -0.15 0.05 16.56
C LEU A 187 -1.24 0.85 15.87
N THR A 188 -2.51 0.45 16.06
CA THR A 188 -3.65 1.18 15.53
C THR A 188 -4.41 1.88 16.65
N VAL A 189 -4.42 3.21 16.65
CA VAL A 189 -5.27 4.02 17.55
C VAL A 189 -6.67 4.09 16.95
N MET A 190 -7.62 3.37 17.55
CA MET A 190 -8.98 3.29 17.03
C MET A 190 -9.75 4.59 17.27
N HIS A 191 -10.80 4.83 16.48
CA HIS A 191 -11.67 5.98 16.63
C HIS A 191 -12.23 6.09 18.06
N GLY A 192 -12.16 7.29 18.64
CA GLY A 192 -12.60 7.58 20.01
C GLY A 192 -11.55 7.30 21.09
N ALA A 193 -10.39 6.72 20.75
CA ALA A 193 -9.26 6.56 21.64
C ALA A 193 -8.17 7.62 21.37
N THR A 194 -7.47 8.03 22.42
CA THR A 194 -6.32 8.93 22.33
C THR A 194 -5.06 8.28 22.90
N LEU A 195 -3.97 8.31 22.13
CA LEU A 195 -2.63 7.95 22.58
C LEU A 195 -1.88 9.22 23.00
N PHE A 196 -1.57 9.31 24.29
CA PHE A 196 -0.77 10.40 24.87
C PHE A 196 0.68 9.95 25.06
N ILE A 197 1.62 10.74 24.58
CA ILE A 197 3.06 10.48 24.74
C ILE A 197 3.68 11.67 25.48
N ASP A 198 4.13 11.43 26.71
CA ASP A 198 4.75 12.43 27.57
C ASP A 198 6.18 12.80 27.11
N PRO A 199 6.73 13.94 27.57
CA PRO A 199 8.10 14.35 27.27
C PRO A 199 9.16 13.30 27.64
N GLY A 200 10.19 13.19 26.79
CA GLY A 200 11.32 12.28 26.99
C GLY A 200 11.03 10.79 26.80
N VAL A 201 9.84 10.43 26.30
CA VAL A 201 9.52 9.05 25.92
C VAL A 201 10.30 8.65 24.66
N VAL A 202 10.84 7.43 24.68
CA VAL A 202 11.52 6.82 23.53
C VAL A 202 10.74 5.59 23.07
N LEU A 203 10.40 5.56 21.79
CA LEU A 203 9.77 4.44 21.10
C LEU A 203 10.75 3.84 20.08
N GLU A 204 10.92 2.53 20.13
CA GLU A 204 11.73 1.74 19.22
C GLU A 204 10.84 0.80 18.41
N PHE A 205 10.91 0.91 17.09
CA PHE A 205 10.03 0.18 16.18
C PHE A 205 10.77 -0.95 15.50
N TYR A 206 10.11 -2.10 15.42
CA TYR A 206 10.54 -3.17 14.54
C TYR A 206 10.44 -2.76 13.06
N PRO A 207 11.23 -3.37 12.16
CA PRO A 207 11.23 -3.05 10.74
C PRO A 207 9.87 -3.26 10.12
N SER A 208 9.49 -2.41 9.17
CA SER A 208 8.18 -2.43 8.52
C SER A 208 6.96 -2.26 9.43
N VAL A 209 7.14 -1.91 10.71
CA VAL A 209 6.07 -1.64 11.68
C VAL A 209 5.83 -0.14 11.81
N GLY A 210 4.57 0.29 11.88
CA GLY A 210 4.18 1.69 12.00
C GLY A 210 3.00 1.94 12.92
N ILE A 211 2.58 3.21 13.00
CA ILE A 211 1.41 3.64 13.75
C ILE A 211 0.32 4.09 12.77
N LEU A 212 -0.90 3.59 12.92
CA LEU A 212 -2.09 4.08 12.23
C LEU A 212 -3.01 4.79 13.24
N VAL A 213 -3.28 6.07 13.01
CA VAL A 213 -4.07 6.92 13.91
C VAL A 213 -5.42 7.22 13.27
N LEU A 214 -6.45 6.47 13.69
CA LEU A 214 -7.87 6.68 13.33
C LEU A 214 -8.62 7.48 14.41
N GLY A 215 -8.19 7.34 15.67
CA GLY A 215 -8.52 8.22 16.79
C GLY A 215 -7.54 9.37 16.87
N ASP A 216 -6.91 9.59 18.02
CA ASP A 216 -6.07 10.77 18.25
C ASP A 216 -4.69 10.44 18.79
N LEU A 217 -3.67 11.17 18.34
CA LEU A 217 -2.30 11.06 18.84
C LEU A 217 -1.80 12.42 19.31
N VAL A 218 -1.47 12.49 20.59
CA VAL A 218 -0.92 13.69 21.24
C VAL A 218 0.48 13.37 21.74
N ALA A 219 1.48 13.73 20.94
CA ALA A 219 2.89 13.62 21.33
C ALA A 219 3.44 15.00 21.68
N GLN A 220 3.73 15.21 22.97
CA GLN A 220 4.16 16.50 23.50
C GLN A 220 5.51 16.33 24.18
N GLY A 221 6.58 16.61 23.45
CA GLY A 221 7.92 16.74 23.98
C GLY A 221 8.23 18.15 24.48
N THR A 222 9.37 18.31 25.12
CA THR A 222 9.99 19.62 25.34
C THR A 222 11.28 19.74 24.55
N LYS A 223 11.85 20.95 24.48
CA LYS A 223 13.14 21.17 23.81
C LYS A 223 14.28 20.39 24.48
N GLU A 224 14.21 20.22 25.80
CA GLU A 224 15.19 19.49 26.60
C GLU A 224 14.94 17.97 26.56
N ASP A 225 13.68 17.55 26.58
CA ASP A 225 13.26 16.15 26.59
C ASP A 225 12.27 15.89 25.42
N PRO A 226 12.76 15.85 24.17
CA PRO A 226 11.92 15.59 23.00
C PRO A 226 11.42 14.13 22.99
N VAL A 227 10.24 13.91 22.42
CA VAL A 227 9.74 12.54 22.15
C VAL A 227 10.56 11.96 21.00
N THR A 228 11.11 10.75 21.16
CA THR A 228 11.96 10.13 20.13
C THR A 228 11.36 8.83 19.61
N MET A 229 11.21 8.74 18.29
CA MET A 229 10.75 7.55 17.56
C MET A 229 11.86 7.11 16.60
N ARG A 230 12.37 5.89 16.78
CA ARG A 230 13.53 5.38 16.03
C ARG A 230 13.46 3.88 15.76
N PRO A 231 14.29 3.34 14.85
CA PRO A 231 14.39 1.90 14.66
C PRO A 231 14.86 1.19 15.93
N ALA A 232 14.32 0.00 16.18
CA ALA A 232 14.86 -0.92 17.16
C ALA A 232 16.19 -1.49 16.66
N LYS A 233 17.17 -1.64 17.56
CA LYS A 233 18.46 -2.25 17.22
C LYS A 233 18.30 -3.77 17.12
N ILE A 234 18.60 -4.31 15.94
CA ILE A 234 18.50 -5.75 15.72
C ILE A 234 19.87 -6.37 16.02
N PHE A 235 20.01 -6.97 17.20
CA PHE A 235 21.18 -7.76 17.54
C PHE A 235 21.01 -9.18 17.01
N ASP A 236 21.13 -9.37 15.69
CA ASP A 236 21.23 -10.72 15.13
C ASP A 236 22.45 -10.83 14.19
N GLU A 237 23.40 -11.69 14.57
CA GLU A 237 24.60 -12.04 13.78
C GLU A 237 24.24 -12.80 12.49
N ARG A 238 22.99 -13.22 12.30
CA ARG A 238 22.52 -13.94 11.10
C ARG A 238 22.25 -13.06 9.88
N ARG A 239 22.51 -11.74 9.93
CA ARG A 239 22.43 -10.87 8.73
C ARG A 239 23.33 -11.32 7.58
N PHE A 240 24.31 -12.22 7.80
CA PHE A 240 25.20 -12.69 6.74
C PHE A 240 25.53 -14.19 6.80
N ARG A 241 24.60 -15.03 6.36
CA ARG A 241 24.97 -16.23 5.59
C ARG A 241 24.03 -16.40 4.40
N ARG A 242 24.14 -15.47 3.44
CA ARG A 242 23.73 -15.75 2.06
C ARG A 242 24.55 -16.96 1.61
N GLN A 243 23.93 -18.13 1.46
CA GLN A 243 24.52 -19.13 0.59
C GLN A 243 24.69 -18.45 -0.76
N ALA A 244 25.92 -18.44 -1.28
CA ALA A 244 26.21 -17.93 -2.61
C ALA A 244 25.46 -18.79 -3.64
N LYS A 245 24.19 -18.44 -3.91
CA LYS A 245 23.56 -18.81 -5.17
C LYS A 245 24.38 -18.14 -6.28
N SER A 246 24.53 -18.82 -7.41
CA SER A 246 25.21 -18.27 -8.58
C SER A 246 24.55 -16.94 -8.94
N ILE A 247 25.33 -15.85 -8.94
CA ILE A 247 24.86 -14.55 -9.42
C ILE A 247 24.67 -14.70 -10.93
N LEU A 248 23.44 -14.53 -11.40
CA LEU A 248 23.06 -14.68 -12.80
C LEU A 248 22.85 -13.33 -13.48
N SER A 249 22.91 -12.23 -12.74
CA SER A 249 22.77 -10.87 -13.24
C SER A 249 24.07 -10.08 -13.10
N ARG A 250 24.38 -9.17 -14.05
CA ARG A 250 25.52 -8.24 -13.96
C ARG A 250 25.20 -6.90 -14.62
N PHE A 251 25.94 -5.87 -14.20
CA PHE A 251 25.87 -4.55 -14.82
C PHE A 251 27.09 -4.26 -15.70
N CYS A 252 26.85 -3.60 -16.82
CA CYS A 252 27.86 -3.22 -17.80
C CYS A 252 27.75 -1.72 -18.13
N VAL A 253 28.89 -1.03 -18.16
CA VAL A 253 29.01 0.36 -18.64
C VAL A 253 30.29 0.45 -19.47
N ASP A 254 30.20 1.01 -20.68
CA ASP A 254 31.34 1.17 -21.62
C ASP A 254 32.12 -0.13 -21.86
N GLY A 255 31.39 -1.25 -22.03
CA GLY A 255 31.98 -2.58 -22.25
C GLY A 255 32.67 -3.21 -21.03
N LYS A 256 32.68 -2.54 -19.87
CA LYS A 256 33.21 -3.09 -18.61
C LYS A 256 32.08 -3.64 -17.76
N CYS A 257 31.98 -4.96 -17.71
CA CYS A 257 30.98 -5.68 -16.93
C CYS A 257 31.57 -6.18 -15.60
N GLY A 258 30.81 -6.06 -14.51
CA GLY A 258 31.23 -6.57 -13.20
C GLY A 258 30.30 -6.18 -12.06
N LYS A 259 30.77 -6.34 -10.82
CA LYS A 259 30.03 -5.89 -9.64
C LYS A 259 30.09 -4.37 -9.56
N ARG A 260 28.97 -3.73 -9.89
CA ARG A 260 28.74 -2.28 -9.84
C ARG A 260 27.36 -2.05 -9.25
N ASN A 261 27.11 -0.82 -8.82
CA ASN A 261 25.82 -0.39 -8.32
C ASN A 261 24.92 0.17 -9.43
N GLU A 262 25.46 0.40 -10.63
CA GLU A 262 24.69 0.88 -11.79
C GLU A 262 25.24 0.32 -13.11
N GLY A 263 24.37 0.24 -14.11
CA GLY A 263 24.73 -0.07 -15.49
C GLY A 263 23.63 -0.77 -16.28
N PHE A 264 23.95 -1.10 -17.54
CA PHE A 264 23.07 -1.90 -18.39
C PHE A 264 23.02 -3.34 -17.89
N LEU A 265 21.81 -3.90 -17.81
CA LEU A 265 21.54 -5.22 -17.27
C LEU A 265 21.82 -6.33 -18.30
N GLU A 266 22.61 -7.30 -17.89
CA GLU A 266 22.78 -8.58 -18.60
C GLU A 266 22.49 -9.76 -17.68
N THR A 267 21.78 -10.75 -18.20
CA THR A 267 21.51 -12.02 -17.52
C THR A 267 22.29 -13.17 -18.14
N TYR A 268 22.74 -14.09 -17.32
CA TYR A 268 23.47 -15.27 -17.74
C TYR A 268 22.49 -16.40 -18.09
N ASN A 269 22.53 -16.82 -19.35
CA ASN A 269 21.79 -18.00 -19.80
C ASN A 269 22.66 -19.24 -19.58
N VAL A 270 22.28 -20.06 -18.59
CA VAL A 270 23.01 -21.27 -18.19
C VAL A 270 23.06 -22.32 -19.31
N THR A 271 22.02 -22.42 -20.14
CA THR A 271 21.93 -23.43 -21.21
C THR A 271 22.82 -23.08 -22.40
N THR A 272 22.94 -21.80 -22.74
CA THR A 272 23.78 -21.34 -23.86
C THR A 272 25.17 -20.88 -23.43
N GLU A 273 25.42 -20.77 -22.13
CA GLU A 273 26.63 -20.22 -21.51
C GLU A 273 26.95 -18.77 -21.96
N GLN A 274 25.91 -17.99 -22.29
CA GLN A 274 26.04 -16.62 -22.81
C GLN A 274 25.44 -15.58 -21.86
N TRP A 275 26.08 -14.42 -21.79
CA TRP A 275 25.48 -13.23 -21.19
C TRP A 275 24.61 -12.53 -22.23
N VAL A 276 23.37 -12.25 -21.86
CA VAL A 276 22.35 -11.72 -22.76
C VAL A 276 21.82 -10.39 -22.18
N PRO A 277 21.85 -9.29 -22.95
CA PRO A 277 21.29 -8.02 -22.50
C PRO A 277 19.77 -8.04 -22.54
N ILE A 278 19.14 -7.22 -21.69
CA ILE A 278 17.68 -7.09 -21.60
C ILE A 278 17.25 -5.76 -22.24
N CYS A 279 16.23 -5.79 -23.09
CA CYS A 279 15.61 -4.61 -23.73
C CYS A 279 14.09 -4.56 -23.53
N ASP A 280 13.62 -5.15 -22.43
CA ASP A 280 12.20 -5.24 -22.13
C ASP A 280 11.65 -3.85 -21.83
N ALA A 281 10.89 -3.26 -22.75
CA ALA A 281 10.33 -1.92 -22.58
C ALA A 281 9.34 -1.81 -21.41
N ARG A 282 8.84 -2.96 -20.90
CA ARG A 282 7.95 -3.06 -19.74
C ARG A 282 8.68 -3.51 -18.47
N PHE A 283 10.01 -3.36 -18.43
CA PHE A 283 10.80 -3.63 -17.23
C PHE A 283 10.52 -2.56 -16.17
N THR A 284 10.10 -2.97 -14.97
CA THR A 284 9.66 -2.04 -13.92
C THR A 284 10.65 -1.95 -12.75
N GLU A 285 10.37 -1.06 -11.80
CA GLU A 285 11.14 -0.93 -10.57
C GLU A 285 11.11 -2.23 -9.74
N ARG A 286 10.03 -3.03 -9.81
CA ARG A 286 9.93 -4.35 -9.15
C ARG A 286 10.98 -5.32 -9.66
N ASN A 287 11.17 -5.38 -10.98
CA ASN A 287 12.21 -6.22 -11.57
C ASN A 287 13.61 -5.76 -11.11
N ALA A 288 13.86 -4.44 -11.08
CA ALA A 288 15.13 -3.92 -10.61
C ALA A 288 15.38 -4.15 -9.12
N GLN A 289 14.34 -4.11 -8.28
CA GLN A 289 14.45 -4.45 -6.86
C GLN A 289 15.01 -5.86 -6.69
N VAL A 290 14.50 -6.83 -7.45
CA VAL A 290 15.01 -8.22 -7.43
C VAL A 290 16.46 -8.29 -7.91
N VAL A 291 16.82 -7.57 -8.98
CA VAL A 291 18.21 -7.53 -9.48
C VAL A 291 19.17 -6.92 -8.46
N CYS A 292 18.81 -5.79 -7.85
CA CYS A 292 19.62 -5.15 -6.82
C CYS A 292 19.78 -6.07 -5.61
N LYS A 293 18.71 -6.76 -5.21
CA LYS A 293 18.72 -7.77 -4.14
C LYS A 293 19.64 -8.95 -4.45
N GLU A 294 19.59 -9.48 -5.68
CA GLU A 294 20.43 -10.58 -6.16
C GLU A 294 21.93 -10.21 -6.12
N LEU A 295 22.27 -8.99 -6.52
CA LEU A 295 23.64 -8.45 -6.48
C LEU A 295 24.11 -8.05 -5.07
N GLY A 296 23.15 -7.98 -4.14
CA GLY A 296 23.38 -7.70 -2.73
C GLY A 296 23.39 -6.23 -2.34
N TYR A 297 22.79 -5.37 -3.16
CA TYR A 297 22.51 -3.96 -2.87
C TYR A 297 21.15 -3.79 -2.18
N SER A 298 20.90 -2.57 -1.70
CA SER A 298 19.59 -2.18 -1.14
C SER A 298 18.50 -2.22 -2.20
N THR A 299 17.29 -2.62 -1.80
CA THR A 299 16.08 -2.58 -2.64
C THR A 299 15.29 -1.28 -2.50
N LEU A 300 15.69 -0.41 -1.56
CA LEU A 300 14.96 0.81 -1.24
C LEU A 300 15.22 1.92 -2.26
N ASN A 301 16.46 2.15 -2.66
CA ASN A 301 16.80 3.23 -3.58
C ASN A 301 17.10 2.69 -4.98
N VAL A 302 16.07 2.25 -5.70
CA VAL A 302 16.20 1.61 -7.01
C VAL A 302 15.55 2.46 -8.09
N TYR A 303 16.28 2.66 -9.19
CA TYR A 303 15.76 3.33 -10.38
C TYR A 303 16.03 2.50 -11.63
N THR A 304 15.10 2.58 -12.57
CA THR A 304 15.18 1.96 -13.88
C THR A 304 15.02 2.99 -14.97
N THR A 305 15.85 2.90 -16.00
CA THR A 305 15.72 3.71 -17.21
C THR A 305 16.12 2.89 -18.42
N PHE A 306 15.93 3.46 -19.61
CA PHE A 306 16.18 2.80 -20.87
C PHE A 306 17.07 3.66 -21.75
N GLY A 307 18.00 3.04 -22.47
CA GLY A 307 18.86 3.77 -23.39
C GLY A 307 19.62 2.88 -24.38
N PRO A 308 20.15 3.47 -25.46
CA PRO A 308 20.93 2.74 -26.45
C PRO A 308 22.29 2.32 -25.86
N ARG A 309 22.77 1.13 -26.23
CA ARG A 309 24.13 0.66 -25.92
C ARG A 309 25.06 0.89 -27.11
N LEU A 310 25.76 2.02 -27.10
CA LEU A 310 26.65 2.41 -28.19
C LEU A 310 27.84 1.45 -28.37
N GLU A 311 28.20 0.69 -27.34
CA GLU A 311 29.25 -0.32 -27.39
C GLU A 311 28.82 -1.64 -28.07
N MET A 312 27.51 -1.86 -28.27
CA MET A 312 26.98 -3.08 -28.87
C MET A 312 26.69 -2.88 -30.35
N GLY A 313 27.46 -3.58 -31.21
CA GLY A 313 27.21 -3.62 -32.64
C GLY A 313 26.21 -4.72 -33.06
N PRO A 314 25.73 -4.70 -34.33
CA PRO A 314 24.79 -5.70 -34.85
C PRO A 314 25.33 -7.13 -34.77
N THR A 315 26.65 -7.31 -34.90
CA THR A 315 27.31 -8.63 -34.77
C THR A 315 27.19 -9.22 -33.38
N GLN A 316 27.30 -8.41 -32.32
CA GLN A 316 27.22 -8.93 -30.95
C GLN A 316 25.81 -9.46 -30.64
N THR A 317 24.77 -8.73 -31.07
CA THR A 317 23.38 -9.18 -30.88
C THR A 317 23.00 -10.39 -31.73
N SER A 318 23.64 -10.61 -32.88
CA SER A 318 23.34 -11.76 -33.75
C SER A 318 23.96 -13.06 -33.26
N HIS A 319 24.98 -13.02 -32.41
CA HIS A 319 25.60 -14.20 -31.78
C HIS A 319 24.80 -14.78 -30.60
N ILE A 320 23.77 -14.06 -30.12
CA ILE A 320 22.90 -14.51 -29.04
C ILE A 320 21.99 -15.61 -29.57
N ARG A 321 22.12 -16.81 -28.99
CA ARG A 321 21.38 -18.01 -29.45
C ARG A 321 19.94 -18.05 -28.94
N SER A 322 19.69 -17.46 -27.77
CA SER A 322 18.38 -17.48 -27.11
C SER A 322 18.23 -16.22 -26.27
N TRP A 323 17.08 -15.56 -26.41
CA TRP A 323 16.71 -14.38 -25.65
C TRP A 323 15.84 -14.76 -24.45
N PRO A 324 16.05 -14.14 -23.28
CA PRO A 324 15.16 -14.35 -22.14
C PRO A 324 13.78 -13.80 -22.46
N HIS A 325 12.74 -14.50 -22.00
CA HIS A 325 11.38 -13.95 -22.02
C HIS A 325 11.31 -12.76 -21.06
N SER A 326 10.41 -11.81 -21.33
CA SER A 326 10.09 -10.74 -20.38
C SER A 326 9.55 -11.33 -19.07
N LEU A 327 9.96 -10.76 -17.95
CA LEU A 327 9.68 -11.25 -16.60
C LEU A 327 8.83 -10.23 -15.83
N GLU A 328 7.89 -10.72 -15.04
CA GLU A 328 7.03 -9.96 -14.14
C GLU A 328 7.33 -10.37 -12.69
N CYS A 329 8.18 -9.59 -12.02
CA CYS A 329 8.50 -9.78 -10.61
C CYS A 329 7.50 -9.05 -9.71
N VAL A 330 7.24 -9.63 -8.54
CA VAL A 330 6.53 -9.02 -7.41
C VAL A 330 7.46 -8.17 -6.56
N GLY A 331 8.77 -8.49 -6.52
CA GLY A 331 9.79 -7.80 -5.73
C GLY A 331 10.31 -8.60 -4.52
N THR A 332 9.58 -9.66 -4.12
CA THR A 332 9.94 -10.52 -2.98
C THR A 332 10.89 -11.65 -3.35
N GLU A 333 11.05 -11.93 -4.64
CA GLU A 333 11.88 -13.01 -5.18
C GLU A 333 13.35 -12.88 -4.77
N ALA A 334 14.08 -14.00 -4.83
CA ALA A 334 15.50 -14.05 -4.50
C ALA A 334 16.40 -13.84 -5.72
N LEU A 335 15.96 -14.29 -6.89
CA LEU A 335 16.64 -14.20 -8.18
C LEU A 335 15.69 -13.64 -9.23
N LEU A 336 16.21 -12.94 -10.23
CA LEU A 336 15.39 -12.43 -11.34
C LEU A 336 14.69 -13.56 -12.10
N LEU A 337 15.34 -14.72 -12.25
CA LEU A 337 14.77 -15.89 -12.94
C LEU A 337 13.67 -16.62 -12.14
N ASP A 338 13.51 -16.32 -10.85
CA ASP A 338 12.41 -16.87 -10.04
C ASP A 338 11.08 -16.12 -10.31
N CYS A 339 11.13 -14.99 -11.01
CA CYS A 339 9.94 -14.21 -11.38
C CYS A 339 9.12 -14.89 -12.48
N GLU A 340 7.83 -14.59 -12.51
CA GLU A 340 6.91 -15.17 -13.49
C GLU A 340 7.18 -14.63 -14.90
N TYR A 341 6.88 -15.43 -15.92
CA TYR A 341 6.94 -14.97 -17.30
C TYR A 341 5.76 -14.08 -17.64
N ARG A 342 6.05 -12.99 -18.34
CA ARG A 342 5.03 -12.10 -18.91
C ARG A 342 4.36 -12.78 -20.09
N LEU A 343 3.14 -13.29 -19.90
CA LEU A 343 2.37 -13.96 -20.95
C LEU A 343 1.29 -13.07 -21.58
N ASN A 344 1.07 -11.86 -21.04
CA ASN A 344 0.08 -10.93 -21.56
C ASN A 344 0.66 -10.06 -22.69
N GLY A 345 0.17 -10.29 -23.91
CA GLY A 345 0.49 -9.44 -25.06
C GLY A 345 0.92 -10.21 -26.30
N TYR A 346 1.53 -9.49 -27.24
CA TYR A 346 2.08 -10.10 -28.45
C TYR A 346 3.34 -10.91 -28.09
N VAL A 347 3.18 -12.23 -27.95
CA VAL A 347 4.27 -13.18 -27.68
C VAL A 347 4.98 -13.53 -29.00
N ASP A 348 5.50 -12.53 -29.71
CA ASP A 348 6.31 -12.77 -30.90
C ASP A 348 7.79 -12.76 -30.52
N ASN A 349 8.52 -13.80 -30.95
CA ASN A 349 9.98 -13.98 -30.94
C ASN A 349 10.79 -12.80 -30.34
N TYR A 350 10.74 -12.66 -29.01
CA TYR A 350 11.37 -11.54 -28.31
C TYR A 350 12.86 -11.52 -28.64
N LYS A 351 13.31 -10.44 -29.27
CA LYS A 351 14.70 -10.24 -29.67
C LYS A 351 15.02 -8.77 -29.54
N CYS A 352 16.11 -8.45 -28.84
CA CYS A 352 16.54 -7.06 -28.76
C CYS A 352 17.17 -6.62 -30.08
N PRO A 353 16.64 -5.54 -30.69
CA PRO A 353 17.34 -4.90 -31.79
C PRO A 353 18.62 -4.23 -31.27
N TYR A 354 19.67 -4.18 -32.09
CA TYR A 354 20.97 -3.63 -31.68
C TYR A 354 20.90 -2.11 -31.45
N ASP A 355 20.01 -1.42 -32.17
CA ASP A 355 19.69 -0.01 -32.04
C ASP A 355 18.51 0.25 -31.09
N GLY A 356 18.09 -0.78 -30.35
CA GLY A 356 17.04 -0.68 -29.35
C GLY A 356 17.48 -0.01 -28.06
N ASN A 357 16.49 0.25 -27.21
CA ASN A 357 16.72 0.71 -25.85
C ASN A 357 16.89 -0.51 -24.93
N PHE A 358 18.01 -0.55 -24.22
CA PHE A 358 18.34 -1.57 -23.22
C PHE A 358 18.04 -1.07 -21.82
N VAL A 359 17.78 -2.01 -20.91
CA VAL A 359 17.48 -1.74 -19.50
C VAL A 359 18.73 -1.29 -18.78
N TYR A 360 18.66 -0.14 -18.12
CA TYR A 360 19.66 0.39 -17.23
C TYR A 360 19.09 0.44 -15.81
N VAL A 361 19.83 -0.12 -14.86
CA VAL A 361 19.43 -0.20 -13.44
C VAL A 361 20.43 0.57 -12.59
N TYR A 362 19.91 1.30 -11.61
CA TYR A 362 20.68 1.92 -10.55
C TYR A 362 20.22 1.39 -9.19
N CYS A 363 21.18 0.92 -8.39
CA CYS A 363 21.00 0.50 -7.01
C CYS A 363 21.74 1.51 -6.10
N GLY A 364 20.99 2.28 -5.32
CA GLY A 364 21.52 3.27 -4.41
C GLY A 364 22.07 2.69 -3.10
N PRO A 365 22.83 3.50 -2.35
CA PRO A 365 23.34 3.12 -1.03
C PRO A 365 22.22 3.01 0.01
N GLU A 366 22.45 2.25 1.08
CA GLU A 366 21.58 2.24 2.27
C GLU A 366 21.73 3.56 3.04
N ALA A 367 20.60 4.13 3.51
CA ALA A 367 20.59 5.36 4.30
C ALA A 367 20.85 5.13 5.79
N LEU A 368 20.56 3.92 6.29
CA LEU A 368 20.78 3.52 7.67
C LEU A 368 22.00 2.59 7.80
N PRO A 369 22.61 2.51 9.00
CA PRO A 369 23.69 1.57 9.26
C PRO A 369 23.21 0.11 9.17
N SER A 370 24.14 -0.82 8.93
CA SER A 370 23.87 -2.24 8.70
C SER A 370 23.34 -3.04 9.89
N ASN A 371 22.99 -2.41 11.01
CA ASN A 371 22.37 -3.02 12.19
C ASN A 371 20.96 -2.47 12.50
N GLU A 372 20.47 -1.54 11.68
CA GLU A 372 19.14 -0.95 11.75
C GLU A 372 18.42 -1.23 10.43
N ASP A 373 17.09 -1.24 10.45
CA ASP A 373 16.23 -1.25 9.27
C ASP A 373 15.18 -0.16 9.42
N HIS A 374 14.62 0.28 8.31
CA HIS A 374 13.56 1.29 8.34
C HIS A 374 12.26 0.72 8.93
N TRP A 375 11.61 1.53 9.75
CA TRP A 375 10.25 1.28 10.24
C TRP A 375 9.23 2.07 9.41
N GLY A 376 7.93 1.83 9.65
CA GLY A 376 6.83 2.38 8.87
C GLY A 376 6.79 3.90 8.84
N GLY A 377 6.57 4.49 10.01
CA GLY A 377 6.19 5.89 10.16
C GLY A 377 4.84 6.02 10.87
N ILE A 378 4.30 7.23 10.87
CA ILE A 378 3.02 7.57 11.50
C ILE A 378 2.03 7.95 10.40
N ARG A 379 0.91 7.24 10.33
CA ARG A 379 -0.17 7.50 9.37
C ARG A 379 -1.40 8.01 10.09
N PHE A 380 -1.84 9.22 9.76
CA PHE A 380 -3.10 9.79 10.21
C PHE A 380 -4.11 9.63 9.09
N SER A 381 -5.18 8.90 9.35
CA SER A 381 -6.21 8.67 8.35
C SER A 381 -7.60 8.63 8.96
N ILE A 382 -8.59 8.85 8.12
CA ILE A 382 -10.00 8.66 8.45
C ILE A 382 -10.30 7.15 8.60
N ARG A 383 -11.22 6.81 9.50
CA ARG A 383 -11.58 5.41 9.79
C ARG A 383 -12.17 4.70 8.57
N ASN A 384 -13.08 5.40 7.90
CA ASN A 384 -13.82 4.93 6.73
C ASN A 384 -13.54 5.90 5.59
N PHE A 385 -13.79 5.50 4.34
CA PHE A 385 -13.49 6.29 3.14
C PHE A 385 -14.19 7.66 3.05
N GLU A 386 -15.08 7.96 4.00
CA GLU A 386 -15.80 9.23 4.11
C GLU A 386 -15.61 9.87 5.50
N THR A 387 -15.52 11.20 5.52
CA THR A 387 -15.59 11.99 6.75
C THR A 387 -17.05 12.09 7.21
N VAL A 388 -17.43 11.22 8.15
CA VAL A 388 -18.80 11.21 8.73
C VAL A 388 -19.13 12.52 9.46
N ASP A 389 -18.11 13.19 10.01
CA ASP A 389 -18.27 14.42 10.80
C ASP A 389 -17.74 15.64 10.04
N SER A 390 -18.57 16.20 9.15
CA SER A 390 -18.36 17.59 8.71
C SER A 390 -18.89 18.55 9.82
N PRO A 391 -18.24 19.68 10.12
CA PRO A 391 -18.49 20.54 11.30
C PRO A 391 -19.90 21.16 11.41
N LEU A 392 -20.80 20.87 10.48
CA LEU A 392 -22.11 21.51 10.32
C LEU A 392 -23.27 20.76 11.00
N ASN A 393 -23.04 19.56 11.55
CA ASN A 393 -23.99 18.87 12.43
C ASN A 393 -24.02 19.43 13.87
N ARG A 394 -23.26 20.50 14.16
CA ARG A 394 -23.24 21.13 15.48
C ARG A 394 -24.18 22.35 15.52
N PRO A 395 -25.23 22.33 16.36
CA PRO A 395 -26.02 23.53 16.61
C PRO A 395 -25.14 24.56 17.33
N THR A 396 -24.86 25.67 16.64
CA THR A 396 -24.52 27.01 17.17
C THR A 396 -23.38 27.16 18.21
N LEU A 397 -22.38 28.00 17.84
CA LEU A 397 -21.63 28.89 18.75
C LEU A 397 -20.63 28.29 19.76
N SER A 398 -19.91 27.23 19.39
CA SER A 398 -18.61 26.95 20.02
C SER A 398 -17.55 26.64 18.97
N TYR A 399 -16.68 27.62 18.71
CA TYR A 399 -15.35 27.46 18.12
C TYR A 399 -14.50 26.59 19.08
N ILE A 400 -14.81 25.29 19.17
CA ILE A 400 -13.91 24.32 19.79
C ILE A 400 -13.12 23.75 18.63
N SER A 401 -11.81 24.02 18.61
CA SER A 401 -10.88 23.43 17.64
C SER A 401 -11.06 21.91 17.67
N THR A 402 -11.18 21.31 16.50
CA THR A 402 -11.15 19.85 16.29
C THR A 402 -9.71 19.33 16.26
N GLU A 403 -8.74 20.07 16.81
CA GLU A 403 -7.33 19.65 16.81
C GLU A 403 -7.11 18.62 17.91
N SER A 404 -7.43 17.38 17.59
CA SER A 404 -7.27 16.27 18.52
C SER A 404 -5.91 15.60 18.43
N SER A 405 -5.22 15.70 17.28
CA SER A 405 -3.88 15.17 17.06
C SER A 405 -2.84 16.26 16.88
N ARG A 406 -1.74 16.17 17.62
CA ARG A 406 -0.65 17.14 17.60
C ARG A 406 0.71 16.50 17.89
N LEU A 407 1.73 16.95 17.15
CA LEU A 407 3.12 16.56 17.31
C LEU A 407 3.94 17.81 17.67
N GLU A 408 4.47 17.85 18.89
CA GLU A 408 5.25 18.97 19.40
C GLU A 408 6.60 18.48 19.95
N ASN A 409 7.71 19.03 19.49
CA ASN A 409 9.08 18.60 19.87
C ASN A 409 9.30 17.09 19.73
N VAL A 410 9.10 16.57 18.51
CA VAL A 410 9.20 15.14 18.20
C VAL A 410 10.35 14.87 17.22
N ASN A 411 11.17 13.87 17.52
CA ASN A 411 12.25 13.39 16.67
C ASN A 411 11.86 12.05 16.04
N ILE A 412 11.73 12.01 14.71
CA ILE A 412 11.40 10.83 13.92
C ILE A 412 12.62 10.49 13.08
N VAL A 413 13.23 9.34 13.33
CA VAL A 413 14.46 8.90 12.66
C VAL A 413 14.23 7.55 11.99
N GLY A 414 14.77 7.37 10.78
CA GLY A 414 14.84 6.05 10.13
C GLY A 414 13.50 5.43 9.77
N ALA A 415 12.44 6.23 9.60
CA ALA A 415 11.15 5.75 9.12
C ALA A 415 11.16 5.52 7.60
N GLY A 416 10.01 5.17 7.03
CA GLY A 416 9.74 5.25 5.60
C GLY A 416 9.61 3.92 4.84
N VAL A 417 9.53 2.79 5.55
CA VAL A 417 9.20 1.48 4.97
C VAL A 417 8.11 0.84 5.81
N LEU A 418 6.90 0.70 5.26
CA LEU A 418 5.76 0.07 5.93
C LEU A 418 5.34 -1.16 5.13
N HIS A 419 5.17 -2.30 5.79
CA HIS A 419 4.78 -3.57 5.13
C HIS A 419 5.67 -3.94 3.94
N ASN A 420 6.96 -3.56 4.01
CA ASN A 420 7.98 -3.71 2.94
C ASN A 420 7.76 -2.86 1.68
N GLU A 421 6.86 -1.89 1.75
CA GLU A 421 6.67 -0.86 0.74
C GLU A 421 7.19 0.48 1.23
N LYS A 422 7.55 1.35 0.28
CA LYS A 422 7.90 2.74 0.61
C LYS A 422 6.67 3.45 1.16
N SER A 423 6.84 4.09 2.32
CA SER A 423 5.81 4.91 2.96
C SER A 423 6.43 6.20 3.49
N ALA A 424 5.68 7.28 3.62
CA ALA A 424 6.23 8.51 4.21
C ALA A 424 6.49 8.34 5.71
N ALA A 425 7.46 9.08 6.26
CA ALA A 425 7.71 9.06 7.71
C ALA A 425 6.50 9.58 8.51
N VAL A 426 5.84 10.62 7.98
CA VAL A 426 4.52 11.06 8.44
C VAL A 426 3.58 11.20 7.25
N GLN A 427 2.48 10.46 7.25
CA GLN A 427 1.47 10.47 6.19
C GLN A 427 0.14 11.01 6.75
N LEU A 428 -0.39 12.07 6.14
CA LEU A 428 -1.70 12.64 6.45
C LEU A 428 -2.66 12.35 5.31
N VAL A 429 -3.71 11.58 5.56
CA VAL A 429 -4.72 11.21 4.57
C VAL A 429 -6.07 11.74 5.03
N GLN A 430 -6.58 12.77 4.37
CA GLN A 430 -7.88 13.39 4.67
C GLN A 430 -8.05 13.80 6.15
N ARG A 431 -6.95 14.06 6.88
CA ARG A 431 -6.93 14.48 8.29
C ARG A 431 -6.00 15.66 8.54
N GLU A 432 -6.41 16.51 9.48
CA GLU A 432 -5.65 17.65 9.95
C GLU A 432 -4.80 17.27 11.17
N VAL A 433 -3.54 17.72 11.19
CA VAL A 433 -2.59 17.51 12.30
C VAL A 433 -1.71 18.75 12.44
N GLN A 434 -1.57 19.24 13.67
CA GLN A 434 -0.62 20.31 13.99
C GLN A 434 0.78 19.72 14.22
N MET A 435 1.80 20.31 13.57
CA MET A 435 3.20 19.92 13.76
C MET A 435 4.06 21.15 14.10
N ASP A 436 4.64 21.13 15.29
CA ASP A 436 5.51 22.19 15.79
C ASP A 436 6.85 21.58 16.27
N HIS A 437 7.98 22.10 15.78
CA HIS A 437 9.32 21.62 16.17
C HIS A 437 9.54 20.11 15.94
N VAL A 438 9.11 19.58 14.79
CA VAL A 438 9.29 18.16 14.45
C VAL A 438 10.52 17.97 13.57
N THR A 439 11.41 17.07 13.98
CA THR A 439 12.61 16.71 13.22
C THR A 439 12.42 15.34 12.57
N ILE A 440 12.54 15.27 11.24
CA ILE A 440 12.45 14.04 10.45
C ILE A 440 13.76 13.82 9.71
N THR A 441 14.43 12.70 9.99
CA THR A 441 15.72 12.38 9.35
C THR A 441 15.80 10.95 8.85
N ASN A 442 16.55 10.79 7.75
CA ASN A 442 16.90 9.49 7.17
C ASN A 442 15.67 8.64 6.82
N SER A 443 14.60 9.22 6.28
CA SER A 443 13.45 8.46 5.76
C SER A 443 13.82 7.72 4.47
N ALA A 444 13.35 6.47 4.33
CA ALA A 444 13.48 5.68 3.10
C ALA A 444 12.58 6.16 1.94
N SER A 445 11.66 7.07 2.21
CA SER A 445 10.75 7.68 1.24
C SER A 445 10.63 9.18 1.54
N HIS A 446 9.41 9.73 1.49
CA HIS A 446 9.10 11.10 1.85
C HIS A 446 9.31 11.38 3.34
N GLY A 447 9.62 12.64 3.68
CA GLY A 447 9.58 13.12 5.05
C GLY A 447 8.13 13.25 5.53
N VAL A 448 7.38 14.17 4.90
CA VAL A 448 5.94 14.35 5.15
C VAL A 448 5.17 14.20 3.84
N GLU A 449 4.09 13.43 3.86
CA GLU A 449 3.16 13.26 2.74
C GLU A 449 1.75 13.66 3.17
N VAL A 450 1.13 14.57 2.42
CA VAL A 450 -0.23 15.08 2.68
C VAL A 450 -1.10 14.76 1.48
N VAL A 451 -2.20 14.04 1.70
CA VAL A 451 -3.10 13.57 0.64
C VAL A 451 -4.55 13.94 0.96
N GLY A 452 -5.16 14.78 0.12
CA GLY A 452 -6.59 15.06 0.15
C GLY A 452 -7.12 15.75 1.41
N VAL A 453 -6.26 16.48 2.15
CA VAL A 453 -6.69 17.25 3.33
C VAL A 453 -7.46 18.49 2.90
N THR A 454 -8.70 18.64 3.38
CA THR A 454 -9.60 19.75 3.02
C THR A 454 -9.48 20.97 3.92
N GLY A 455 -8.98 20.81 5.15
CA GLY A 455 -8.77 21.91 6.09
C GLY A 455 -7.40 22.56 6.03
N SER A 456 -7.13 23.38 7.04
CA SER A 456 -5.89 24.14 7.16
C SER A 456 -4.80 23.31 7.85
N LEU A 457 -3.56 23.46 7.38
CA LEU A 457 -2.40 22.78 7.93
C LEU A 457 -1.36 23.83 8.34
N ALA A 458 -0.78 23.65 9.53
CA ALA A 458 0.27 24.51 10.04
C ALA A 458 1.47 23.66 10.47
N PHE A 459 2.58 23.86 9.76
CA PHE A 459 3.88 23.24 10.02
C PHE A 459 4.87 24.34 10.43
N ASN A 460 5.26 24.36 11.71
CA ASN A 460 6.17 25.37 12.24
C ASN A 460 7.48 24.73 12.72
N GLU A 461 8.60 25.36 12.38
CA GLU A 461 9.96 24.96 12.81
C GLU A 461 10.29 23.48 12.51
N MET A 462 9.90 22.99 11.33
CA MET A 462 10.19 21.62 10.91
C MET A 462 11.64 21.47 10.47
N ILE A 463 12.30 20.37 10.84
CA ILE A 463 13.65 20.04 10.37
C ILE A 463 13.59 18.73 9.59
N ILE A 464 13.66 18.78 8.26
CA ILE A 464 13.48 17.61 7.39
C ILE A 464 14.75 17.39 6.56
N LYS A 465 15.53 16.36 6.91
CA LYS A 465 16.88 16.15 6.32
C LYS A 465 17.17 14.72 5.91
N ASN A 466 18.00 14.55 4.86
CA ASN A 466 18.55 13.25 4.44
C ASN A 466 17.48 12.19 4.08
N ASN A 467 16.32 12.58 3.58
CA ASN A 467 15.29 11.62 3.17
C ASN A 467 15.50 11.19 1.71
N MET A 468 15.23 9.94 1.36
CA MET A 468 15.43 9.46 -0.03
C MET A 468 14.43 10.04 -1.03
N GLY A 469 13.21 10.37 -0.57
CA GLY A 469 12.15 10.96 -1.38
C GLY A 469 12.12 12.50 -1.30
N VAL A 470 10.91 13.04 -1.44
CA VAL A 470 10.61 14.47 -1.24
C VAL A 470 10.62 14.83 0.25
N GLY A 471 11.11 16.02 0.62
CA GLY A 471 11.02 16.51 2.00
C GLY A 471 9.57 16.64 2.47
N VAL A 472 8.78 17.48 1.79
CA VAL A 472 7.32 17.61 2.03
C VAL A 472 6.55 17.51 0.71
N ASN A 473 5.66 16.51 0.60
CA ASN A 473 4.82 16.27 -0.57
C ASN A 473 3.37 16.60 -0.25
N PHE A 474 2.81 17.63 -0.87
CA PHE A 474 1.40 17.99 -0.81
C PHE A 474 0.67 17.56 -2.06
N LEU A 475 -0.40 16.82 -1.86
CA LEU A 475 -1.36 16.44 -2.87
C LEU A 475 -2.76 16.92 -2.46
N SER A 476 -3.12 18.12 -2.92
CA SER A 476 -4.45 18.70 -2.71
C SER A 476 -5.42 18.14 -3.76
N LEU A 477 -6.44 17.43 -3.27
CA LEU A 477 -7.45 16.75 -4.08
C LEU A 477 -8.79 17.33 -3.63
N THR A 478 -9.20 18.44 -4.23
CA THR A 478 -10.30 19.28 -3.74
C THR A 478 -11.19 19.68 -4.89
N GLY A 479 -12.14 18.82 -5.21
CA GLY A 479 -13.13 19.11 -6.22
C GLY A 479 -14.34 19.87 -5.64
N GLU A 480 -14.79 20.92 -6.33
CA GLU A 480 -16.05 21.62 -6.09
C GLU A 480 -16.85 21.69 -7.39
N SER A 481 -18.02 21.05 -7.43
CA SER A 481 -19.02 21.36 -8.43
C SER A 481 -20.15 22.10 -7.74
N ALA A 482 -20.29 23.40 -8.06
CA ALA A 482 -21.59 24.05 -7.98
C ALA A 482 -22.62 23.11 -8.63
N GLY A 483 -23.81 22.99 -8.06
CA GLY A 483 -24.84 21.98 -8.39
C GLY A 483 -25.46 22.10 -9.79
N ASP A 484 -24.66 22.34 -10.81
CA ASP A 484 -25.04 22.44 -12.20
C ASP A 484 -24.69 21.14 -12.92
N THR A 485 -25.69 20.28 -13.06
CA THR A 485 -25.64 19.02 -13.83
C THR A 485 -25.33 19.25 -15.32
N ASP A 486 -25.37 20.50 -15.80
CA ASP A 486 -25.16 20.83 -17.21
C ASP A 486 -23.67 21.00 -17.57
N VAL A 487 -22.78 21.18 -16.59
CA VAL A 487 -21.34 21.34 -16.84
C VAL A 487 -20.69 19.97 -17.05
N LYS A 488 -20.62 19.55 -18.32
CA LYS A 488 -20.01 18.27 -18.73
C LYS A 488 -18.47 18.25 -18.78
N LYS A 489 -17.82 19.41 -18.58
CA LYS A 489 -16.37 19.57 -18.70
C LYS A 489 -15.77 20.16 -17.42
N LEU A 490 -14.66 19.58 -16.97
CA LEU A 490 -13.93 20.02 -15.79
C LEU A 490 -13.32 21.42 -16.00
N GLY A 491 -13.29 22.23 -14.94
CA GLY A 491 -12.64 23.54 -14.92
C GLY A 491 -11.12 23.49 -14.79
N TYR A 492 -10.53 22.30 -14.74
CA TYR A 492 -9.11 22.04 -14.56
C TYR A 492 -8.66 20.84 -15.40
N ASP A 493 -7.35 20.74 -15.63
CA ASP A 493 -6.74 19.56 -16.24
C ASP A 493 -6.27 18.60 -15.14
N PRO A 494 -6.59 17.29 -15.21
CA PRO A 494 -6.10 16.32 -14.24
C PRO A 494 -4.58 16.28 -14.17
N LEU A 495 -4.04 16.04 -12.97
CA LEU A 495 -2.60 15.86 -12.77
C LEU A 495 -2.10 14.68 -13.60
N GLN A 496 -0.84 14.72 -14.02
CA GLN A 496 -0.20 13.61 -14.72
C GLN A 496 0.53 12.70 -13.72
N LYS A 497 1.84 12.86 -13.57
CA LYS A 497 2.68 12.05 -12.67
C LYS A 497 2.56 12.53 -11.22
N ILE A 498 2.24 11.60 -10.33
CA ILE A 498 2.24 11.79 -8.87
C ILE A 498 3.18 10.77 -8.24
N ASP A 499 3.92 11.23 -7.23
CA ASP A 499 4.69 10.37 -6.34
C ASP A 499 3.87 10.17 -5.07
N MET A 500 3.33 8.97 -4.88
CA MET A 500 2.49 8.58 -3.73
C MET A 500 2.82 7.17 -3.27
N SER A 501 2.66 6.92 -1.97
CA SER A 501 2.84 5.60 -1.34
C SER A 501 1.79 4.57 -1.81
N TYR A 502 2.10 3.27 -1.76
CA TYR A 502 1.11 2.19 -1.96
C TYR A 502 0.25 1.99 -0.70
N GLY A 503 -0.94 1.40 -0.84
CA GLY A 503 -1.78 1.00 0.30
C GLY A 503 -2.19 2.16 1.21
N ILE A 504 -2.69 3.25 0.62
CA ILE A 504 -3.07 4.45 1.38
C ILE A 504 -4.37 4.17 2.14
N PHE A 505 -4.26 4.04 3.46
CA PHE A 505 -5.41 3.83 4.33
C PHE A 505 -6.34 5.04 4.27
N GLY A 506 -7.66 4.82 4.17
CA GLY A 506 -8.67 5.88 4.04
C GLY A 506 -8.94 6.36 2.62
N MET A 507 -8.27 5.81 1.60
CA MET A 507 -8.64 5.97 0.18
C MET A 507 -9.09 4.62 -0.40
N VAL A 508 -10.01 4.64 -1.36
CA VAL A 508 -10.51 3.41 -2.00
C VAL A 508 -9.54 3.00 -3.11
N ASP A 509 -8.96 1.81 -2.98
CA ASP A 509 -8.25 1.18 -4.09
C ASP A 509 -9.26 0.59 -5.09
N MET A 510 -9.06 0.81 -6.38
CA MET A 510 -9.88 0.24 -7.45
C MET A 510 -9.95 -1.29 -7.40
N CYS A 511 -8.91 -1.95 -6.86
CA CYS A 511 -8.83 -3.39 -6.68
C CYS A 511 -9.08 -3.85 -5.23
N ASP A 512 -9.65 -2.99 -4.37
CA ASP A 512 -10.08 -3.40 -3.03
C ASP A 512 -11.18 -4.48 -3.12
N THR A 513 -11.24 -5.41 -2.16
CA THR A 513 -12.18 -6.54 -2.19
C THR A 513 -13.66 -6.15 -2.24
N ASN A 514 -14.03 -4.99 -1.72
CA ASN A 514 -15.42 -4.58 -1.67
C ASN A 514 -15.84 -3.98 -3.01
N LYS A 515 -16.49 -4.78 -3.86
CA LYS A 515 -16.95 -4.32 -5.17
C LYS A 515 -18.09 -3.31 -5.12
N GLN A 516 -18.94 -3.35 -4.09
CA GLN A 516 -20.13 -2.51 -3.98
C GLN A 516 -20.00 -1.56 -2.79
N MET A 517 -20.03 -0.27 -3.05
CA MET A 517 -19.83 0.76 -2.04
C MET A 517 -20.99 1.74 -2.03
N GLU A 518 -21.62 1.89 -0.86
CA GLU A 518 -22.56 2.98 -0.62
C GLU A 518 -21.79 4.26 -0.24
N ILE A 519 -22.14 5.36 -0.89
CA ILE A 519 -21.54 6.68 -0.71
C ILE A 519 -22.60 7.62 -0.12
N GLU A 520 -22.24 8.33 0.94
CA GLU A 520 -23.05 9.40 1.50
C GLU A 520 -22.81 10.73 0.77
N ASN A 521 -21.53 11.11 0.64
CA ASN A 521 -21.08 12.41 0.18
C ASN A 521 -19.99 12.30 -0.88
N ARG A 522 -18.82 11.77 -0.52
CA ARG A 522 -17.59 11.87 -1.33
C ARG A 522 -16.56 10.84 -0.90
N ILE A 523 -16.03 10.12 -1.87
CA ILE A 523 -14.86 9.24 -1.70
C ILE A 523 -13.78 9.56 -2.73
N LEU A 524 -12.54 9.25 -2.38
CA LEU A 524 -11.40 9.27 -3.30
C LEU A 524 -11.07 7.84 -3.72
N LEU A 525 -11.22 7.58 -5.01
CA LEU A 525 -10.86 6.32 -5.66
C LEU A 525 -9.48 6.48 -6.29
N TYR A 526 -8.59 5.50 -6.12
CA TYR A 526 -7.30 5.52 -6.78
C TYR A 526 -6.91 4.14 -7.29
N TYR A 527 -5.99 4.13 -8.25
CA TYR A 527 -5.26 2.95 -8.65
C TYR A 527 -3.82 3.34 -8.95
N LYS A 528 -2.89 2.58 -8.39
CA LYS A 528 -1.46 2.69 -8.66
C LYS A 528 -1.00 1.37 -9.27
N TYR A 529 -0.29 1.45 -10.38
CA TYR A 529 0.15 0.26 -11.11
C TYR A 529 1.12 -0.58 -10.28
N ASP A 530 1.04 -1.89 -10.47
CA ASP A 530 2.13 -2.82 -10.16
C ASP A 530 2.52 -3.56 -11.45
N ASN A 531 3.55 -4.40 -11.36
CA ASN A 531 4.12 -5.11 -12.51
C ASN A 531 3.14 -6.12 -13.14
N GLN A 532 2.15 -6.59 -12.37
CA GLN A 532 1.18 -7.59 -12.79
C GLN A 532 -0.08 -6.95 -13.42
N PRO A 533 -0.70 -7.62 -14.42
CA PRO A 533 -1.98 -7.18 -14.97
C PRO A 533 -3.13 -7.42 -14.00
N VAL A 534 -4.10 -6.50 -14.00
CA VAL A 534 -5.32 -6.62 -13.19
C VAL A 534 -6.56 -6.15 -13.93
N ASP A 535 -7.67 -6.80 -13.61
CA ASP A 535 -9.03 -6.43 -13.98
C ASP A 535 -9.82 -6.17 -12.70
N CYS A 536 -10.30 -4.95 -12.51
CA CYS A 536 -10.97 -4.54 -11.28
C CYS A 536 -12.27 -3.80 -11.58
N VAL A 537 -13.30 -4.08 -10.80
CA VAL A 537 -14.65 -3.53 -10.94
C VAL A 537 -15.08 -2.91 -9.61
N LYS A 538 -15.66 -1.70 -9.67
CA LYS A 538 -16.29 -1.01 -8.55
C LYS A 538 -17.66 -0.49 -8.95
N ILE A 539 -18.63 -0.69 -8.08
CA ILE A 539 -20.00 -0.22 -8.22
C ILE A 539 -20.25 0.71 -7.05
N PHE A 540 -20.66 1.92 -7.36
CA PHE A 540 -21.00 2.94 -6.39
C PHE A 540 -22.51 3.10 -6.37
N SER A 541 -23.10 3.16 -5.17
CA SER A 541 -24.52 3.48 -4.95
C SER A 541 -24.65 4.63 -3.97
N SER A 542 -25.66 5.49 -4.12
CA SER A 542 -25.92 6.53 -3.12
C SER A 542 -26.68 5.94 -1.93
N ARG A 543 -26.25 6.28 -0.71
CA ARG A 543 -27.00 5.95 0.52
C ARG A 543 -28.36 6.66 0.57
N HIS A 544 -28.48 7.80 -0.11
CA HIS A 544 -29.70 8.60 -0.13
C HIS A 544 -30.45 8.39 -1.45
N TYR A 545 -31.68 7.88 -1.35
CA TYR A 545 -32.55 7.66 -2.50
C TYR A 545 -32.69 8.90 -3.37
N GLY A 546 -32.48 8.74 -4.68
CA GLY A 546 -32.67 9.77 -5.69
C GLY A 546 -31.50 10.74 -5.87
N LYS A 547 -30.40 10.59 -5.11
CA LYS A 547 -29.16 11.31 -5.40
C LYS A 547 -28.39 10.62 -6.53
N GLN A 548 -27.92 11.40 -7.50
CA GLN A 548 -27.08 10.91 -8.57
C GLN A 548 -25.63 10.77 -8.11
N ILE A 549 -24.84 10.00 -8.85
CA ILE A 549 -23.41 9.82 -8.62
C ILE A 549 -22.63 10.54 -9.71
N GLY A 550 -21.73 11.42 -9.29
CA GLY A 550 -20.74 12.07 -10.13
C GLY A 550 -19.40 11.34 -10.07
N PHE A 551 -18.71 11.21 -11.20
CA PHE A 551 -17.36 10.69 -11.33
C PHE A 551 -16.49 11.66 -12.13
N ARG A 552 -15.30 11.99 -11.62
CA ARG A 552 -14.28 12.77 -12.35
C ARG A 552 -12.87 12.34 -12.00
N LEU A 553 -11.95 12.61 -12.91
CA LEU A 553 -10.52 12.41 -12.71
C LEU A 553 -9.89 13.65 -12.05
N LEU A 554 -9.11 13.43 -11.00
CA LEU A 554 -8.23 14.42 -10.39
C LEU A 554 -6.78 14.21 -10.86
N GLN A 555 -6.41 12.95 -11.14
CA GLN A 555 -5.14 12.58 -11.76
C GLN A 555 -5.37 11.48 -12.79
N PHE A 556 -4.65 11.56 -13.91
CA PHE A 556 -4.66 10.55 -14.97
C PHE A 556 -3.26 10.39 -15.58
N ASN A 557 -2.69 9.20 -15.43
CA ASN A 557 -1.43 8.80 -16.06
C ASN A 557 -1.44 7.28 -16.27
N LEU A 558 -2.30 6.78 -17.16
CA LEU A 558 -2.31 5.34 -17.50
C LEU A 558 -1.14 4.99 -18.43
N PHE A 559 -0.64 3.77 -18.31
CA PHE A 559 0.36 3.22 -19.23
C PHE A 559 -0.25 3.01 -20.62
N ASP A 560 0.52 3.26 -21.68
CA ASP A 560 0.07 3.01 -23.06
C ASP A 560 0.38 1.56 -23.47
N GLY A 561 -0.49 0.63 -23.08
CA GLY A 561 -0.40 -0.79 -23.44
C GLY A 561 -0.68 -1.11 -24.91
N SER A 562 -1.08 -0.15 -25.75
CA SER A 562 -1.57 -0.41 -27.13
C SER A 562 -0.54 -1.10 -28.04
N ARG A 563 0.74 -0.89 -27.77
CA ARG A 563 1.84 -1.53 -28.52
C ARG A 563 2.17 -2.93 -28.04
N TYR A 564 1.68 -3.32 -26.86
CA TYR A 564 2.12 -4.50 -26.15
C TYR A 564 1.01 -5.55 -26.00
N ALA A 565 -0.25 -5.13 -25.91
CA ALA A 565 -1.37 -6.03 -25.72
C ALA A 565 -2.54 -5.76 -26.67
N ALA A 566 -3.33 -6.80 -26.95
CA ALA A 566 -4.54 -6.69 -27.75
C ALA A 566 -5.65 -5.88 -27.05
N GLN A 567 -5.69 -5.94 -25.72
CA GLN A 567 -6.52 -5.07 -24.89
C GLN A 567 -5.60 -4.06 -24.19
N PRO A 568 -5.61 -2.79 -24.59
CA PRO A 568 -4.83 -1.75 -23.92
C PRO A 568 -5.49 -1.31 -22.61
N ASP A 569 -4.70 -0.63 -21.78
CA ASP A 569 -5.15 -0.05 -20.52
C ASP A 569 -6.34 0.90 -20.71
N THR A 570 -7.43 0.62 -20.01
CA THR A 570 -8.69 1.38 -20.12
C THR A 570 -9.43 1.48 -18.80
N ILE A 571 -10.13 2.60 -18.63
CA ILE A 571 -11.17 2.80 -17.61
C ILE A 571 -12.50 2.92 -18.33
N LYS A 572 -13.46 2.06 -18.03
CA LYS A 572 -14.82 2.10 -18.56
C LYS A 572 -15.79 2.54 -17.48
N ILE A 573 -16.71 3.43 -17.84
CA ILE A 573 -17.72 3.97 -16.93
C ILE A 573 -19.09 3.58 -17.44
N TYR A 574 -19.94 3.02 -16.57
CA TYR A 574 -21.29 2.58 -16.88
C TYR A 574 -22.31 3.34 -16.01
N ASP A 575 -23.46 3.66 -16.61
CA ASP A 575 -24.61 4.20 -15.90
C ASP A 575 -25.42 3.05 -15.30
N GLY A 576 -25.38 2.91 -13.98
CA GLY A 576 -25.97 1.77 -13.29
C GLY A 576 -24.98 0.69 -12.85
N ASP A 577 -25.54 -0.46 -12.47
CA ASP A 577 -24.80 -1.67 -12.12
C ASP A 577 -24.34 -2.40 -13.40
N VAL A 578 -23.03 -2.55 -13.57
CA VAL A 578 -22.42 -3.25 -14.71
C VAL A 578 -22.90 -4.69 -14.89
N PHE A 579 -23.36 -5.35 -13.82
CA PHE A 579 -23.89 -6.72 -13.91
C PHE A 579 -25.34 -6.77 -14.41
N ASN A 580 -25.99 -5.61 -14.55
CA ASN A 580 -27.27 -5.49 -15.21
C ASN A 580 -27.09 -5.35 -16.73
N LEU A 581 -27.70 -6.25 -17.51
CA LEU A 581 -27.61 -6.27 -18.97
C LEU A 581 -28.11 -4.98 -19.65
N THR A 582 -28.92 -4.18 -18.97
CA THR A 582 -29.48 -2.94 -19.51
C THR A 582 -28.61 -1.71 -19.26
N SER A 583 -27.53 -1.80 -18.48
CA SER A 583 -26.72 -0.64 -18.11
C SER A 583 -25.88 -0.14 -19.29
N PRO A 584 -26.10 1.11 -19.76
CA PRO A 584 -25.35 1.65 -20.89
C PRO A 584 -23.93 2.09 -20.48
N GLU A 585 -22.98 1.89 -21.38
CA GLU A 585 -21.63 2.46 -21.24
C GLU A 585 -21.69 3.97 -21.48
N LEU A 586 -21.23 4.77 -20.52
CA LEU A 586 -21.13 6.22 -20.64
C LEU A 586 -19.88 6.62 -21.43
N SER A 587 -18.74 5.98 -21.16
CA SER A 587 -17.47 6.30 -21.80
C SER A 587 -16.38 5.25 -21.52
N THR A 588 -15.43 5.17 -22.45
CA THR A 588 -14.13 4.53 -22.24
C THR A 588 -13.03 5.60 -22.28
N ILE A 589 -12.14 5.55 -21.30
CA ILE A 589 -10.98 6.43 -21.12
C ILE A 589 -9.72 5.60 -21.25
N GLY A 590 -8.76 6.04 -22.06
CA GLY A 590 -7.47 5.40 -22.24
C GLY A 590 -6.55 6.30 -23.04
N TRP A 591 -5.24 6.18 -22.86
CA TRP A 591 -4.27 7.05 -23.54
C TRP A 591 -4.41 7.02 -25.07
N HIS A 592 -4.65 5.84 -25.62
CA HIS A 592 -4.85 5.61 -27.06
C HIS A 592 -6.15 6.19 -27.64
N LEU A 593 -7.08 6.68 -26.81
CA LEU A 593 -8.37 7.23 -27.22
C LEU A 593 -8.41 8.76 -27.26
N GLY A 594 -7.32 9.44 -26.88
CA GLY A 594 -7.23 10.90 -26.84
C GLY A 594 -7.66 11.51 -25.50
N THR A 595 -7.62 12.85 -25.42
CA THR A 595 -7.73 13.60 -24.15
C THR A 595 -9.12 14.13 -23.82
N ASP A 596 -10.05 14.11 -24.78
CA ASP A 596 -11.38 14.72 -24.62
C ASP A 596 -12.21 14.05 -23.51
N ASN A 597 -12.05 12.74 -23.30
CA ASN A 597 -12.76 12.00 -22.25
C ASN A 597 -12.14 12.17 -20.86
N ILE A 598 -10.88 12.62 -20.78
CA ILE A 598 -10.15 12.78 -19.51
C ILE A 598 -10.69 13.99 -18.73
N THR A 599 -11.15 15.03 -19.44
CA THR A 599 -11.62 16.30 -18.85
C THR A 599 -13.14 16.36 -18.67
N LYS A 600 -13.83 15.21 -18.67
CA LYS A 600 -15.29 15.15 -18.53
C LYS A 600 -15.71 14.87 -17.09
N PHE A 601 -16.84 15.45 -16.70
CA PHE A 601 -17.57 15.08 -15.50
C PHE A 601 -18.71 14.13 -15.90
N TYR A 602 -18.68 12.91 -15.35
CA TYR A 602 -19.66 11.88 -15.63
C TYR A 602 -20.70 11.86 -14.52
N VAL A 603 -21.99 11.84 -14.88
CA VAL A 603 -23.10 11.82 -13.92
C VAL A 603 -24.03 10.68 -14.29
N SER A 604 -24.41 9.86 -13.31
CA SER A 604 -25.38 8.78 -13.50
C SER A 604 -26.80 9.30 -13.67
N SER A 605 -27.65 8.55 -14.38
CA SER A 605 -29.07 8.87 -14.51
C SER A 605 -29.81 8.65 -13.19
N TYR A 606 -29.43 7.59 -12.45
CA TYR A 606 -30.03 7.18 -11.18
C TYR A 606 -29.00 7.25 -10.05
N ASP A 607 -29.15 6.43 -9.03
CA ASP A 607 -28.37 6.37 -7.80
C ASP A 607 -27.16 5.44 -7.86
N THR A 608 -26.84 4.87 -9.03
CA THR A 608 -25.75 3.90 -9.19
C THR A 608 -24.87 4.21 -10.39
N LEU A 609 -23.55 4.00 -10.24
CA LEU A 609 -22.53 4.18 -11.28
C LEU A 609 -21.45 3.12 -11.11
N SER A 610 -21.04 2.48 -12.20
CA SER A 610 -19.98 1.46 -12.17
C SER A 610 -18.74 1.89 -12.95
N VAL A 611 -17.58 1.48 -12.44
CA VAL A 611 -16.28 1.70 -13.05
C VAL A 611 -15.59 0.35 -13.23
N ILE A 612 -15.01 0.13 -14.40
CA ILE A 612 -14.18 -1.04 -14.70
C ILE A 612 -12.79 -0.54 -15.10
N LEU A 613 -11.77 -1.12 -14.52
CA LEU A 613 -10.37 -0.92 -14.85
C LEU A 613 -9.81 -2.20 -15.47
N HIS A 614 -9.17 -2.06 -16.63
CA HIS A 614 -8.30 -3.07 -17.22
C HIS A 614 -6.89 -2.50 -17.34
N THR A 615 -5.89 -3.19 -16.82
CA THR A 615 -4.48 -2.81 -16.99
C THR A 615 -3.61 -4.00 -17.34
N VAL A 616 -2.57 -3.74 -18.13
CA VAL A 616 -1.62 -4.78 -18.52
C VAL A 616 -0.48 -4.96 -17.52
N GLY A 617 -0.36 -4.09 -16.51
CA GLY A 617 0.77 -4.06 -15.58
C GLY A 617 1.94 -3.21 -16.08
N GLY A 618 2.59 -2.48 -15.17
CA GLY A 618 3.59 -1.47 -15.50
C GLY A 618 4.25 -0.86 -14.26
N SER A 619 5.02 0.22 -14.48
CA SER A 619 5.71 0.94 -13.39
C SER A 619 4.70 1.62 -12.45
N GLY A 620 5.04 1.70 -11.16
CA GLY A 620 4.25 2.37 -10.14
C GLY A 620 4.14 3.89 -10.28
N GLU A 621 4.74 4.47 -11.32
CA GLU A 621 4.56 5.87 -11.72
C GLU A 621 3.23 6.12 -12.48
N TYR A 622 2.62 5.04 -13.01
CA TYR A 622 1.33 5.09 -13.68
C TYR A 622 0.18 4.84 -12.69
N GLY A 623 -0.98 5.38 -13.01
CA GLY A 623 -2.17 5.30 -12.17
C GLY A 623 -3.20 6.37 -12.48
N PHE A 624 -4.27 6.38 -11.70
CA PHE A 624 -5.26 7.46 -11.70
C PHE A 624 -5.78 7.70 -10.28
N ILE A 625 -6.24 8.93 -10.05
CA ILE A 625 -7.04 9.30 -8.88
C ILE A 625 -8.32 9.92 -9.39
N ALA A 626 -9.45 9.38 -8.94
CA ALA A 626 -10.77 9.86 -9.25
C ALA A 626 -11.52 10.26 -7.98
N GLU A 627 -12.45 11.16 -8.16
CA GLU A 627 -13.39 11.56 -7.13
C GLU A 627 -14.77 11.05 -7.51
N VAL A 628 -15.44 10.40 -6.54
CA VAL A 628 -16.81 9.92 -6.67
C VAL A 628 -17.67 10.63 -5.63
N VAL A 629 -18.71 11.33 -6.07
CA VAL A 629 -19.53 12.23 -5.23
C VAL A 629 -21.02 12.00 -5.41
N THR A 630 -21.83 12.27 -4.38
CA THR A 630 -23.29 12.30 -4.51
C THR A 630 -23.77 13.71 -4.90
N LEU A 631 -24.71 13.79 -5.85
CA LEU A 631 -25.27 15.03 -6.37
C LEU A 631 -26.77 15.14 -6.02
N PRO A 632 -27.25 16.33 -5.59
CA PRO A 632 -26.45 17.52 -5.26
C PRO A 632 -25.61 17.31 -3.98
N ILE A 633 -24.47 18.00 -3.92
CA ILE A 633 -23.55 17.93 -2.78
C ILE A 633 -24.26 18.45 -1.52
N SER A 634 -24.24 17.66 -0.45
CA SER A 634 -24.90 17.98 0.81
C SER A 634 -24.15 19.03 1.63
N HIS A 635 -22.82 19.08 1.54
CA HIS A 635 -21.96 19.95 2.34
C HIS A 635 -20.86 20.57 1.47
N PRO A 636 -20.83 21.90 1.30
CA PRO A 636 -19.75 22.55 0.57
C PRO A 636 -18.41 22.40 1.34
N THR A 637 -17.35 22.08 0.61
CA THR A 637 -15.97 22.09 1.10
C THR A 637 -15.56 23.49 1.56
N VAL A 638 -14.76 23.58 2.62
CA VAL A 638 -14.27 24.85 3.18
C VAL A 638 -13.49 25.62 2.12
N ARG A 639 -13.97 26.81 1.75
CA ARG A 639 -13.39 27.65 0.68
C ARG A 639 -12.14 28.46 1.09
N ASP A 640 -11.81 28.46 2.39
CA ASP A 640 -10.72 29.27 2.97
C ASP A 640 -9.65 28.41 3.67
N SER A 641 -9.29 27.25 3.12
CA SER A 641 -8.21 26.43 3.67
C SER A 641 -6.84 27.07 3.41
N GLN A 642 -5.96 26.99 4.40
CA GLN A 642 -4.61 27.57 4.36
C GLN A 642 -3.56 26.55 4.77
N HIS A 643 -2.52 26.38 3.96
CA HIS A 643 -1.37 25.52 4.26
C HIS A 643 -0.14 26.39 4.54
N ASN A 644 0.27 26.45 5.80
CA ASN A 644 1.33 27.32 6.27
C ASN A 644 2.56 26.49 6.67
N ILE A 645 3.71 26.81 6.07
CA ILE A 645 5.02 26.25 6.42
C ILE A 645 5.92 27.40 6.85
N SER A 646 6.22 27.47 8.13
CA SER A 646 6.95 28.60 8.72
C SER A 646 8.22 28.14 9.44
N TYR A 647 9.32 28.88 9.26
CA TYR A 647 10.58 28.68 9.99
C TYR A 647 11.24 27.29 9.84
N SER A 648 10.90 26.55 8.78
CA SER A 648 11.37 25.17 8.56
C SER A 648 12.69 25.10 7.79
N GLU A 649 13.52 24.10 8.10
CA GLU A 649 14.73 23.74 7.38
C GLU A 649 14.53 22.41 6.63
N ILE A 650 14.59 22.44 5.31
CA ILE A 650 14.42 21.26 4.45
C ILE A 650 15.67 21.13 3.56
N SER A 651 16.51 20.14 3.83
CA SER A 651 17.82 20.01 3.14
C SER A 651 18.24 18.56 2.91
N TYR A 652 19.07 18.33 1.88
CA TYR A 652 19.64 16.99 1.56
C TYR A 652 18.61 15.88 1.31
N ASN A 653 17.45 16.20 0.75
CA ASN A 653 16.46 15.20 0.32
C ASN A 653 16.79 14.69 -1.10
N GLY A 654 16.49 13.42 -1.39
CA GLY A 654 16.89 12.72 -2.62
C GLY A 654 16.08 13.10 -3.86
N LYS A 655 14.88 13.68 -3.67
CA LYS A 655 14.08 14.30 -4.72
C LYS A 655 13.92 15.81 -4.45
N GLU A 656 12.71 16.37 -4.55
CA GLU A 656 12.44 17.77 -4.28
C GLU A 656 12.46 18.10 -2.76
N GLY A 657 12.72 19.37 -2.42
CA GLY A 657 12.55 19.84 -1.03
C GLY A 657 11.07 19.90 -0.63
N ILE A 658 10.28 20.63 -1.41
CA ILE A 658 8.82 20.70 -1.28
C ILE A 658 8.22 20.43 -2.67
N SER A 659 7.24 19.53 -2.73
CA SER A 659 6.41 19.30 -3.91
C SER A 659 4.98 19.64 -3.54
N TYR A 660 4.33 20.54 -4.28
CA TYR A 660 2.92 20.88 -4.07
C TYR A 660 2.17 20.67 -5.39
N ARG A 661 1.24 19.73 -5.40
CA ARG A 661 0.41 19.37 -6.54
C ARG A 661 -1.05 19.51 -6.13
N SER A 662 -1.86 20.15 -6.97
CA SER A 662 -3.28 20.38 -6.71
C SER A 662 -4.12 20.03 -7.92
N ALA A 663 -5.23 19.35 -7.69
CA ALA A 663 -6.28 19.11 -8.67
C ALA A 663 -7.65 19.40 -8.07
N GLY A 664 -8.52 20.02 -8.87
CA GLY A 664 -9.86 20.46 -8.47
C GLY A 664 -10.05 21.97 -8.56
N GLU A 665 -11.29 22.42 -8.38
CA GLU A 665 -11.69 23.83 -8.54
C GLU A 665 -11.30 24.73 -7.36
N ILE A 666 -11.21 24.17 -6.15
CA ILE A 666 -10.75 24.90 -4.96
C ILE A 666 -9.30 24.51 -4.70
N THR A 667 -8.45 25.50 -4.44
CA THR A 667 -7.08 25.26 -4.01
C THR A 667 -6.79 26.06 -2.73
N PRO A 668 -6.13 25.46 -1.72
CA PRO A 668 -5.77 26.16 -0.49
C PRO A 668 -4.78 27.30 -0.77
N ALA A 669 -4.82 28.35 0.06
CA ALA A 669 -3.77 29.36 0.06
C ALA A 669 -2.51 28.79 0.74
N ILE A 670 -1.35 28.91 0.08
CA ILE A 670 -0.08 28.38 0.59
C ILE A 670 0.79 29.53 1.06
N THR A 671 1.27 29.46 2.29
CA THR A 671 2.26 30.39 2.82
C THR A 671 3.52 29.62 3.18
N VAL A 672 4.63 29.90 2.49
CA VAL A 672 5.96 29.42 2.89
C VAL A 672 6.78 30.62 3.32
N ARG A 673 7.07 30.73 4.61
CA ARG A 673 7.79 31.88 5.17
C ARG A 673 8.97 31.43 6.02
N TYR A 674 10.14 31.93 5.64
CA TYR A 674 11.30 31.91 6.52
C TYR A 674 11.45 33.29 7.14
N THR A 675 11.24 33.41 8.45
CA THR A 675 11.53 34.66 9.17
C THR A 675 12.73 34.40 10.07
N ARG A 676 13.92 34.76 9.59
CA ARG A 676 15.05 35.02 10.47
C ARG A 676 14.79 36.40 11.07
N GLU A 677 14.66 36.50 12.39
CA GLU A 677 15.12 37.70 13.08
C GLU A 677 16.63 37.61 13.29
#